data_AF-A0AAU9XVD1-F1
#
_entry.id   AF-A0AAU9XVD1-F1
#
_cell.length_a   1.000
_cell.length_b   1.000
_cell.length_c   1.000
_cell.angle_alpha   90.00
_cell.angle_beta   90.00
_cell.angle_gamma   90.00
#
_symmetry.space_group_name_H-M   'P 1'
#
loop_
_entity.id
_entity.type
_entity.pdbx_description
1 polymer ?
#
loop_
_entity_poly.entity_id
_entity_poly.type
_entity_poly.pdbx_seq_one_letter_code
_entity_poly.pdbx_strand_id
1 'polypeptide(L)'
;MMFSSGSAYSSLGNRDVSELIFNLKFIFLCIFLIPQPTDGGSVTWYEPSPVRTTSNTAEVLPPGFVEVYGGSSVTLNWNFSVSVGLGLGFVIKFNTVGLISIRADGSTAIPIRDEFQKRFNVRATPQSASLSISPVTIADDKSNGEFSCELSDSKGDTWKRAIQVQVIVPINITGIRGEPTVLEGNNLQLICEAWSQVEPNITWTKENPGNQGNIGVVQEGKVLTVTNIKRTDAGTFTCTAYNGFGKPKNRTVYVNIIYPATIIKFQTEYIVDIQQSVTLNCEVEGNPPPTYTWIPCDREQVCNKNTLDISQVLNDASYTCRAVNVHGPDTKTAIVYIAGNVINITIVVTSGNCTDGKYNKSLFLRKLEEELKRTFAGKLHYERVQSMSVRCESMIVDLALKFNSTTKEQDVIITLNDAAKDGKLGEFSVGSIKGKKPDVKPTGECATSPPDGSSGGTVLIIVGAVFGSVAALAVAGILVWWTCGKKRRNTKGTEEVAMSRRTFGNSDDERRESTNIVVELPKPSQSHYLALNDRARSQVIVDASPLSNEQISEYASLDPYTRSWEIPGEHVTIKQIVGKGAFSLVAKATADNLQGRTKKTLVAVKMLSENASESEKKNLLSELELMKQLKPHPYVIKLLGCVTKSEPLLVLIEYVPFGDLLGYLRKSRGLSDTYYKDPDIKPQTNLTSQQLIKFAWQIADGMSYLSSIPVIHRDLSARNVLVGEGETCKVTDFGMARDVQEDNIYERKTRGRLPVKWTAIEALLYGKYSTKSDVWSYGILLYEIFTIGGSPYSRMDGRKIANLLQEGYRMPKPQHVDDKLYEIMTKCWRDEPNLRPSFEKLRNKLREMENQHKGLINLKNYDHRLYVNVEDLAV
;
A
#
# COMPACT_ATOMS: atom_id res chain seq x y z
N MET A 1 44.45 24.67 -31.33
CA MET A 1 45.73 24.68 -32.07
C MET A 1 45.93 23.25 -32.58
N MET A 2 45.96 22.98 -33.89
CA MET A 2 47.10 23.19 -34.83
C MET A 2 48.32 22.33 -34.44
N PHE A 3 48.93 21.49 -35.28
CA PHE A 3 48.80 21.10 -36.71
C PHE A 3 49.08 19.57 -36.81
N SER A 4 48.54 18.73 -37.70
CA SER A 4 48.59 18.58 -39.19
C SER A 4 49.85 17.90 -39.80
N SER A 5 49.60 16.79 -40.51
CA SER A 5 50.19 16.30 -41.78
C SER A 5 51.48 16.90 -42.40
N GLY A 6 52.36 15.99 -42.83
CA GLY A 6 53.30 16.06 -43.98
C GLY A 6 53.88 14.64 -44.22
N SER A 7 53.98 14.03 -45.41
CA SER A 7 54.56 14.42 -46.72
C SER A 7 56.11 14.45 -46.74
N ALA A 8 56.84 14.03 -47.79
CA ALA A 8 56.61 13.16 -48.96
C ALA A 8 57.98 12.86 -49.68
N TYR A 9 57.98 12.11 -50.80
CA TYR A 9 59.13 11.78 -51.71
C TYR A 9 60.24 10.87 -51.10
N SER A 10 60.84 9.82 -51.72
CA SER A 10 60.94 9.20 -53.06
C SER A 10 62.23 9.47 -53.87
N SER A 11 62.94 8.42 -54.31
CA SER A 11 63.92 8.47 -55.42
C SER A 11 64.26 7.08 -56.02
N LEU A 12 64.91 7.11 -57.19
CA LEU A 12 65.25 6.11 -58.23
C LEU A 12 66.01 4.83 -57.76
N GLY A 13 66.20 3.76 -58.57
CA GLY A 13 65.66 3.41 -59.91
C GLY A 13 66.64 2.63 -60.84
N ASN A 14 66.14 1.62 -61.59
CA ASN A 14 66.67 0.95 -62.82
C ASN A 14 65.62 -0.13 -63.24
N ARG A 15 65.25 -0.43 -64.51
CA ARG A 15 65.96 -0.67 -65.81
C ARG A 15 66.65 -2.03 -65.90
N ASP A 16 66.66 -2.81 -67.00
CA ASP A 16 66.01 -2.80 -68.36
C ASP A 16 66.25 -4.23 -68.98
N VAL A 17 65.55 -4.87 -69.94
CA VAL A 17 64.22 -4.75 -70.62
C VAL A 17 63.93 -6.05 -71.45
N SER A 18 62.66 -6.40 -71.79
CA SER A 18 62.15 -7.44 -72.75
C SER A 18 62.44 -8.94 -72.46
N GLU A 19 61.63 -10.00 -72.71
CA GLU A 19 60.44 -10.37 -73.56
C GLU A 19 60.79 -11.43 -74.67
N LEU A 20 59.78 -12.09 -75.28
CA LEU A 20 59.77 -13.05 -76.42
C LEU A 20 60.13 -14.54 -76.16
N ILE A 21 59.55 -15.57 -76.83
CA ILE A 21 58.24 -15.74 -77.53
C ILE A 21 57.94 -17.24 -77.90
N PHE A 22 56.66 -17.62 -78.14
CA PHE A 22 56.13 -18.89 -78.78
C PHE A 22 56.37 -20.24 -78.04
N ASN A 23 55.46 -21.23 -77.95
CA ASN A 23 54.48 -21.83 -78.90
C ASN A 23 53.19 -22.32 -78.14
N LEU A 24 51.95 -22.32 -78.64
CA LEU A 24 51.33 -23.07 -79.78
C LEU A 24 51.32 -24.62 -79.56
N LYS A 25 50.21 -25.39 -79.59
CA LYS A 25 48.76 -25.18 -79.82
C LYS A 25 47.94 -26.25 -79.07
N PHE A 26 46.65 -26.01 -78.77
CA PHE A 26 45.53 -26.85 -79.27
C PHE A 26 44.20 -26.08 -79.20
N ILE A 27 43.19 -26.49 -79.99
CA ILE A 27 41.97 -25.70 -80.27
C ILE A 27 40.71 -26.56 -80.12
N PHE A 28 39.73 -26.08 -79.36
CA PHE A 28 38.28 -26.27 -79.53
C PHE A 28 37.60 -25.14 -78.73
N LEU A 29 37.23 -24.00 -79.31
CA LEU A 29 36.09 -23.80 -80.22
C LEU A 29 34.73 -24.16 -79.59
N CYS A 30 34.23 -23.28 -78.72
CA CYS A 30 32.81 -23.12 -78.45
C CYS A 30 32.46 -21.64 -78.55
N ILE A 31 32.02 -21.21 -79.74
CA ILE A 31 31.55 -19.85 -79.98
C ILE A 31 30.13 -19.75 -79.42
N PHE A 32 30.00 -19.21 -78.21
CA PHE A 32 28.72 -18.74 -77.69
C PHE A 32 28.76 -17.23 -77.52
N LEU A 33 28.34 -16.57 -78.61
CA LEU A 33 27.64 -15.28 -78.64
C LEU A 33 27.97 -14.32 -77.50
N ILE A 34 28.96 -13.44 -77.75
CA ILE A 34 28.93 -12.10 -77.14
C ILE A 34 27.61 -11.46 -77.59
N PRO A 35 26.72 -11.02 -76.67
CA PRO A 35 25.60 -10.19 -77.06
C PRO A 35 26.16 -8.86 -77.59
N GLN A 36 25.94 -8.59 -78.88
CA GLN A 36 26.05 -7.22 -79.38
C GLN A 36 25.13 -6.33 -78.52
N PRO A 37 25.55 -5.11 -78.16
CA PRO A 37 24.72 -4.23 -77.34
C PRO A 37 23.42 -3.93 -78.09
N THR A 38 22.31 -4.49 -77.62
CA THR A 38 21.00 -4.22 -78.25
C THR A 38 20.65 -2.76 -78.07
N ASP A 39 20.03 -2.16 -79.10
CA ASP A 39 19.79 -0.72 -79.20
C ASP A 39 19.35 -0.09 -77.88
N GLY A 40 20.24 0.77 -77.36
CA GLY A 40 20.38 1.00 -75.92
C GLY A 40 19.20 1.74 -75.28
N GLY A 41 18.27 0.98 -74.71
CA GLY A 41 17.28 1.52 -73.80
C GLY A 41 17.94 2.18 -72.59
N SER A 42 17.60 3.44 -72.31
CA SER A 42 18.02 4.12 -71.10
C SER A 42 16.83 4.72 -70.35
N VAL A 43 16.89 4.65 -69.03
CA VAL A 43 15.91 5.22 -68.11
C VAL A 43 16.57 6.36 -67.35
N THR A 44 15.94 7.54 -67.40
CA THR A 44 16.33 8.69 -66.57
C THR A 44 15.32 8.85 -65.45
N TRP A 45 15.73 8.51 -64.22
CA TRP A 45 14.96 8.76 -63.01
C TRP A 45 15.15 10.20 -62.57
N TYR A 46 14.06 10.91 -62.31
CA TYR A 46 14.04 12.25 -61.70
C TYR A 46 13.75 12.18 -60.20
N GLU A 47 12.88 11.24 -59.78
CA GLU A 47 12.54 11.00 -58.37
C GLU A 47 12.76 9.53 -57.97
N PRO A 48 13.17 9.25 -56.72
CA PRO A 48 13.66 10.21 -55.71
C PRO A 48 14.98 10.85 -56.16
N SER A 49 15.18 12.12 -55.82
CA SER A 49 16.37 12.91 -56.18
C SER A 49 17.68 12.30 -55.65
N PRO A 50 18.85 12.58 -56.28
CA PRO A 50 19.05 13.39 -57.49
C PRO A 50 18.72 12.63 -58.78
N VAL A 51 18.64 13.36 -59.90
CA VAL A 51 18.41 12.81 -61.24
C VAL A 51 19.51 11.81 -61.62
N ARG A 52 19.14 10.65 -62.17
CA ARG A 52 20.06 9.58 -62.58
C ARG A 52 19.59 8.90 -63.87
N THR A 53 20.43 8.95 -64.91
CA THR A 53 20.27 8.15 -66.14
C THR A 53 21.09 6.87 -66.03
N THR A 54 20.50 5.74 -66.40
CA THR A 54 21.23 4.46 -66.57
C THR A 54 20.76 3.71 -67.81
N SER A 55 21.70 3.01 -68.45
CA SER A 55 21.49 2.05 -69.53
C SER A 55 21.90 0.62 -69.13
N ASN A 56 22.23 0.39 -67.86
CA ASN A 56 22.63 -0.91 -67.33
C ASN A 56 21.54 -1.47 -66.42
N THR A 57 20.90 -2.56 -66.85
CA THR A 57 19.80 -3.21 -66.13
C THR A 57 20.23 -3.94 -64.85
N ALA A 58 21.53 -4.18 -64.68
CA ALA A 58 22.10 -4.69 -63.44
C ALA A 58 22.54 -3.59 -62.43
N GLU A 59 22.33 -2.30 -62.72
CA GLU A 59 22.76 -1.21 -61.83
C GLU A 59 21.77 -1.00 -60.66
N VAL A 60 22.21 -1.35 -59.44
CA VAL A 60 21.44 -1.12 -58.21
C VAL A 60 21.66 0.32 -57.72
N LEU A 61 20.74 1.23 -58.10
CA LEU A 61 20.77 2.62 -57.65
C LEU A 61 20.45 2.74 -56.14
N PRO A 62 21.16 3.57 -55.36
CA PRO A 62 20.95 3.72 -53.92
C PRO A 62 19.56 4.29 -53.61
N PRO A 63 18.84 3.80 -52.58
CA PRO A 63 17.46 4.20 -52.31
C PRO A 63 17.34 5.68 -51.94
N GLY A 64 16.20 6.28 -52.29
CA GLY A 64 15.77 7.54 -51.69
C GLY A 64 15.29 7.31 -50.25
N PHE A 65 15.26 8.38 -49.44
CA PHE A 65 14.79 8.33 -48.05
C PHE A 65 13.68 9.36 -47.82
N VAL A 66 12.64 8.95 -47.09
CA VAL A 66 11.53 9.82 -46.67
C VAL A 66 11.22 9.58 -45.20
N GLU A 67 11.24 10.63 -44.38
CA GLU A 67 10.83 10.56 -42.97
C GLU A 67 9.33 10.86 -42.84
N VAL A 68 8.61 10.09 -42.02
CA VAL A 68 7.17 10.26 -41.81
C VAL A 68 6.75 9.88 -40.39
N TYR A 69 5.76 10.59 -39.86
CA TYR A 69 5.15 10.30 -38.57
C TYR A 69 4.17 9.11 -38.64
N GLY A 70 4.30 8.14 -37.74
CA GLY A 70 3.40 6.98 -37.65
C GLY A 70 1.94 7.39 -37.39
N GLY A 71 1.03 6.98 -38.27
CA GLY A 71 -0.37 7.41 -38.30
C GLY A 71 -0.68 8.45 -39.38
N SER A 72 0.33 9.17 -39.89
CA SER A 72 0.15 10.08 -41.04
C SER A 72 0.03 9.33 -42.36
N SER A 73 -0.26 10.05 -43.44
CA SER A 73 -0.17 9.54 -44.81
C SER A 73 1.11 10.04 -45.49
N VAL A 74 1.68 9.26 -46.42
CA VAL A 74 2.80 9.69 -47.28
C VAL A 74 2.54 9.27 -48.72
N THR A 75 3.07 10.00 -49.69
CA THR A 75 3.11 9.58 -51.09
C THR A 75 4.55 9.44 -51.54
N LEU A 76 4.92 8.25 -52.02
CA LEU A 76 6.22 7.95 -52.60
C LEU A 76 6.11 8.11 -54.11
N ASN A 77 7.05 8.83 -54.74
CA ASN A 77 7.03 9.14 -56.17
C ASN A 77 8.25 8.56 -56.89
N TRP A 78 8.01 8.10 -58.10
CA TRP A 78 9.03 7.69 -59.06
C TRP A 78 8.69 8.30 -60.42
N ASN A 79 9.29 9.46 -60.70
CA ASN A 79 9.17 10.15 -61.99
C ASN A 79 10.36 9.75 -62.88
N PHE A 80 10.10 9.37 -64.13
CA PHE A 80 11.12 8.86 -65.05
C PHE A 80 10.81 9.17 -66.53
N SER A 81 11.85 9.20 -67.35
CA SER A 81 11.74 9.20 -68.82
C SER A 81 12.52 8.05 -69.44
N VAL A 82 12.09 7.61 -70.62
CA VAL A 82 12.63 6.46 -71.35
C VAL A 82 13.01 6.93 -72.76
N SER A 83 14.08 6.38 -73.33
CA SER A 83 14.47 6.65 -74.71
C SER A 83 13.38 6.24 -75.72
N VAL A 84 13.29 7.00 -76.83
CA VAL A 84 12.20 6.89 -77.82
C VAL A 84 12.13 5.49 -78.45
N GLY A 85 10.94 4.89 -78.46
CA GLY A 85 10.66 3.60 -79.09
C GLY A 85 10.52 2.42 -78.13
N LEU A 86 10.89 2.55 -76.85
CA LEU A 86 10.69 1.49 -75.86
C LEU A 86 9.32 1.56 -75.20
N GLY A 87 8.50 0.52 -75.39
CA GLY A 87 7.32 0.26 -74.59
C GLY A 87 7.70 -0.54 -73.34
N LEU A 88 7.79 0.12 -72.18
CA LEU A 88 8.05 -0.53 -70.89
C LEU A 88 6.76 -0.75 -70.10
N GLY A 89 6.61 -1.92 -69.50
CA GLY A 89 5.71 -2.11 -68.36
C GLY A 89 6.40 -1.71 -67.06
N PHE A 90 5.64 -1.57 -65.97
CA PHE A 90 6.23 -1.41 -64.64
C PHE A 90 5.44 -2.08 -63.52
N VAL A 91 6.14 -2.34 -62.42
CA VAL A 91 5.64 -2.96 -61.20
C VAL A 91 6.05 -2.10 -60.01
N ILE A 92 5.10 -1.74 -59.15
CA ILE A 92 5.44 -1.22 -57.81
C ILE A 92 5.48 -2.40 -56.85
N LYS A 93 6.56 -2.54 -56.08
CA LYS A 93 6.73 -3.58 -55.07
C LYS A 93 6.84 -3.00 -53.65
N PHE A 94 6.42 -3.81 -52.69
CA PHE A 94 6.78 -3.70 -51.28
C PHE A 94 7.53 -4.97 -50.89
N ASN A 95 8.80 -4.84 -50.50
CA ASN A 95 9.77 -5.94 -50.43
C ASN A 95 9.73 -6.76 -51.74
N THR A 96 9.44 -8.06 -51.66
CA THR A 96 9.32 -8.96 -52.82
C THR A 96 7.90 -9.01 -53.42
N VAL A 97 6.91 -8.36 -52.80
CA VAL A 97 5.50 -8.45 -53.19
C VAL A 97 5.15 -7.34 -54.18
N GLY A 98 4.74 -7.72 -55.39
CA GLY A 98 4.15 -6.80 -56.36
C GLY A 98 2.79 -6.29 -55.86
N LEU A 99 2.67 -4.97 -55.65
CA LEU A 99 1.43 -4.30 -55.28
C LEU A 99 0.54 -4.05 -56.50
N ILE A 100 1.13 -3.75 -57.66
CA ILE A 100 0.42 -3.54 -58.93
C ILE A 100 1.39 -3.78 -60.09
N SER A 101 0.88 -4.22 -61.24
CA SER A 101 1.63 -4.29 -62.50
C SER A 101 0.84 -3.64 -63.64
N ILE A 102 1.51 -2.82 -64.43
CA ILE A 102 0.95 -2.05 -65.55
C ILE A 102 1.77 -2.35 -66.81
N ARG A 103 1.08 -2.57 -67.93
CA ARG A 103 1.69 -2.90 -69.23
C ARG A 103 2.07 -1.64 -70.01
N ALA A 104 2.89 -1.82 -71.04
CA ALA A 104 3.29 -0.74 -71.95
C ALA A 104 2.11 -0.09 -72.72
N ASP A 105 0.95 -0.76 -72.80
CA ASP A 105 -0.30 -0.23 -73.37
C ASP A 105 -1.13 0.60 -72.35
N GLY A 106 -0.65 0.76 -71.10
CA GLY A 106 -1.33 1.43 -70.01
C GLY A 106 -2.37 0.60 -69.25
N SER A 107 -2.65 -0.64 -69.68
CA SER A 107 -3.57 -1.53 -68.98
C SER A 107 -2.97 -2.15 -67.73
N THR A 108 -3.80 -2.39 -66.71
CA THR A 108 -3.38 -3.05 -65.47
C THR A 108 -3.32 -4.56 -65.68
N ALA A 109 -2.14 -5.16 -65.52
CA ALA A 109 -1.92 -6.60 -65.62
C ALA A 109 -2.26 -7.34 -64.32
N ILE A 110 -2.00 -6.72 -63.17
CA ILE A 110 -2.25 -7.28 -61.83
C ILE A 110 -2.90 -6.17 -60.98
N PRO A 111 -4.14 -6.34 -60.50
CA PRO A 111 -4.78 -5.39 -59.61
C PRO A 111 -4.15 -5.44 -58.21
N ILE A 112 -4.28 -4.34 -57.45
CA ILE A 112 -3.90 -4.33 -56.03
C ILE A 112 -4.72 -5.39 -55.29
N ARG A 113 -4.06 -6.30 -54.59
CA ARG A 113 -4.74 -7.35 -53.81
C ARG A 113 -5.64 -6.71 -52.73
N ASP A 114 -6.77 -7.36 -52.42
CA ASP A 114 -7.77 -6.81 -51.49
C ASP A 114 -7.23 -6.56 -50.07
N GLU A 115 -6.20 -7.31 -49.66
CA GLU A 115 -5.43 -7.10 -48.42
C GLU A 115 -4.70 -5.73 -48.36
N PHE A 116 -4.35 -5.18 -49.52
CA PHE A 116 -3.57 -3.94 -49.66
C PHE A 116 -4.40 -2.71 -50.07
N GLN A 117 -5.51 -2.90 -50.79
CA GLN A 117 -6.38 -1.80 -51.27
C GLN A 117 -6.85 -0.84 -50.16
N LYS A 118 -6.96 -1.32 -48.91
CA LYS A 118 -7.41 -0.53 -47.75
C LYS A 118 -6.37 0.45 -47.21
N ARG A 119 -5.11 0.36 -47.65
CA ARG A 119 -3.96 1.11 -47.11
C ARG A 119 -3.06 1.72 -48.17
N PHE A 120 -3.01 1.11 -49.36
CA PHE A 120 -2.16 1.52 -50.47
C PHE A 120 -3.03 1.94 -51.67
N ASN A 121 -2.79 3.15 -52.16
CA ASN A 121 -3.44 3.71 -53.35
C ASN A 121 -2.35 4.09 -54.37
N VAL A 122 -2.47 3.61 -55.61
CA VAL A 122 -1.47 3.87 -56.66
C VAL A 122 -2.06 4.76 -57.75
N ARG A 123 -1.24 5.71 -58.22
CA ARG A 123 -1.45 6.44 -59.48
C ARG A 123 -0.27 6.20 -60.41
N ALA A 124 -0.55 6.18 -61.71
CA ALA A 124 0.38 5.73 -62.73
C ALA A 124 0.16 6.46 -64.05
N THR A 125 1.27 6.75 -64.75
CA THR A 125 1.32 7.26 -66.12
C THR A 125 2.51 6.61 -66.84
N PRO A 126 2.65 6.77 -68.18
CA PRO A 126 3.85 6.29 -68.89
C PRO A 126 5.20 6.93 -68.47
N GLN A 127 5.19 7.94 -67.59
CA GLN A 127 6.39 8.67 -67.13
C GLN A 127 6.44 8.84 -65.60
N SER A 128 5.46 8.29 -64.86
CA SER A 128 5.41 8.45 -63.40
C SER A 128 4.63 7.35 -62.69
N ALA A 129 5.10 7.02 -61.49
CA ALA A 129 4.40 6.15 -60.55
C ALA A 129 4.35 6.82 -59.17
N SER A 130 3.19 6.81 -58.51
CA SER A 130 2.99 7.34 -57.16
C SER A 130 2.26 6.32 -56.29
N LEU A 131 2.84 5.99 -55.13
CA LEU A 131 2.24 5.14 -54.10
C LEU A 131 1.89 5.98 -52.88
N SER A 132 0.60 6.21 -52.64
CA SER A 132 0.10 6.78 -51.39
C SER A 132 -0.15 5.68 -50.35
N ILE A 133 0.41 5.87 -49.15
CA ILE A 133 0.27 4.99 -47.98
C ILE A 133 -0.55 5.72 -46.93
N SER A 134 -1.62 5.11 -46.42
CA SER A 134 -2.46 5.71 -45.37
C SER A 134 -3.17 4.66 -44.50
N PRO A 135 -3.00 4.65 -43.16
CA PRO A 135 -1.95 5.32 -42.39
C PRO A 135 -0.62 4.55 -42.47
N VAL A 136 0.51 5.26 -42.36
CA VAL A 136 1.85 4.65 -42.22
C VAL A 136 2.03 4.08 -40.81
N THR A 137 2.70 2.93 -40.71
CA THR A 137 2.92 2.18 -39.46
C THR A 137 4.38 1.71 -39.34
N ILE A 138 4.79 1.20 -38.17
CA ILE A 138 6.17 0.70 -37.96
C ILE A 138 6.52 -0.48 -38.91
N ALA A 139 5.53 -1.21 -39.42
CA ALA A 139 5.73 -2.25 -40.43
C ALA A 139 6.17 -1.69 -41.81
N ASP A 140 6.01 -0.38 -42.04
CA ASP A 140 6.43 0.33 -43.25
C ASP A 140 7.85 0.94 -43.11
N ASP A 141 8.49 0.81 -41.94
CA ASP A 141 9.83 1.36 -41.67
C ASP A 141 10.94 0.67 -42.48
N LYS A 142 12.03 1.39 -42.77
CA LYS A 142 13.24 0.91 -43.48
C LYS A 142 13.84 -0.39 -42.93
N SER A 143 13.58 -0.72 -41.66
CA SER A 143 13.97 -1.98 -41.02
C SER A 143 13.10 -3.19 -41.43
N ASN A 144 11.91 -2.95 -41.96
CA ASN A 144 10.88 -3.94 -42.30
C ASN A 144 10.45 -3.90 -43.79
N GLY A 145 10.69 -2.79 -44.49
CA GLY A 145 10.13 -2.54 -45.82
C GLY A 145 11.01 -1.71 -46.76
N GLU A 146 11.25 -2.24 -47.96
CA GLU A 146 11.65 -1.47 -49.14
C GLU A 146 10.43 -1.24 -50.05
N PHE A 147 10.23 -0.01 -50.53
CA PHE A 147 9.28 0.29 -51.59
C PHE A 147 10.06 0.55 -52.89
N SER A 148 9.67 -0.03 -54.02
CA SER A 148 10.40 0.19 -55.28
C SER A 148 9.51 0.17 -56.52
N CYS A 149 9.82 1.06 -57.45
CA CYS A 149 9.36 0.94 -58.84
C CYS A 149 10.39 0.13 -59.65
N GLU A 150 9.91 -0.87 -60.37
CA GLU A 150 10.68 -1.66 -61.33
C GLU A 150 10.04 -1.54 -62.72
N LEU A 151 10.80 -1.01 -63.68
CA LEU A 151 10.46 -0.99 -65.10
C LEU A 151 10.92 -2.30 -65.75
N SER A 152 10.21 -2.76 -66.79
CA SER A 152 10.55 -3.98 -67.54
C SER A 152 10.20 -3.86 -69.02
N ASP A 153 11.10 -4.30 -69.89
CA ASP A 153 10.91 -4.27 -71.35
C ASP A 153 10.30 -5.59 -71.91
N SER A 154 10.14 -5.66 -73.24
CA SER A 154 9.65 -6.84 -73.95
C SER A 154 10.62 -8.03 -74.04
N LYS A 155 11.92 -7.84 -73.75
CA LYS A 155 12.96 -8.88 -73.72
C LYS A 155 13.17 -9.46 -72.32
N GLY A 156 12.73 -8.75 -71.28
CA GLY A 156 12.90 -9.10 -69.86
C GLY A 156 13.97 -8.29 -69.13
N ASP A 157 14.50 -7.24 -69.76
CA ASP A 157 15.44 -6.30 -69.17
C ASP A 157 14.74 -5.37 -68.17
N THR A 158 15.33 -5.12 -67.00
CA THR A 158 14.68 -4.41 -65.89
C THR A 158 15.49 -3.26 -65.30
N TRP A 159 14.83 -2.17 -64.89
CA TRP A 159 15.47 -1.06 -64.15
C TRP A 159 14.73 -0.78 -62.83
N LYS A 160 15.45 -0.73 -61.71
CA LYS A 160 14.88 -0.58 -60.36
C LYS A 160 15.25 0.74 -59.69
N ARG A 161 14.29 1.38 -59.02
CA ARG A 161 14.50 2.54 -58.14
C ARG A 161 13.75 2.36 -56.82
N ALA A 162 14.49 2.35 -55.71
CA ALA A 162 13.94 2.12 -54.37
C ALA A 162 13.77 3.42 -53.55
N ILE A 163 12.84 3.39 -52.60
CA ILE A 163 12.62 4.37 -51.54
C ILE A 163 12.48 3.61 -50.22
N GLN A 164 13.19 4.06 -49.19
CA GLN A 164 13.05 3.60 -47.81
C GLN A 164 12.32 4.68 -46.99
N VAL A 165 11.39 4.24 -46.15
CA VAL A 165 10.58 5.13 -45.30
C VAL A 165 11.08 5.03 -43.87
N GLN A 166 11.50 6.15 -43.27
CA GLN A 166 11.84 6.21 -41.85
C GLN A 166 10.58 6.59 -41.06
N VAL A 167 10.05 5.66 -40.27
CA VAL A 167 8.84 5.93 -39.49
C VAL A 167 9.23 6.42 -38.10
N ILE A 168 8.88 7.66 -37.80
CA ILE A 168 9.08 8.31 -36.50
C ILE A 168 7.78 8.19 -35.70
N VAL A 169 7.89 7.84 -34.41
CA VAL A 169 6.72 7.71 -33.51
C VAL A 169 6.95 8.51 -32.22
N PRO A 170 5.89 8.84 -31.46
CA PRO A 170 6.06 9.47 -30.15
C PRO A 170 6.91 8.60 -29.22
N ILE A 171 7.81 9.26 -28.50
CA ILE A 171 8.65 8.66 -27.47
C ILE A 171 7.86 7.85 -26.44
N ASN A 172 8.47 6.77 -25.91
CA ASN A 172 7.88 5.92 -24.89
C ASN A 172 8.82 5.77 -23.67
N ILE A 173 8.33 5.97 -22.44
CA ILE A 173 9.14 5.81 -21.21
C ILE A 173 8.84 4.44 -20.58
N THR A 174 9.66 3.46 -20.93
CA THR A 174 9.56 2.06 -20.48
C THR A 174 9.76 1.90 -18.97
N GLY A 175 10.62 2.71 -18.35
CA GLY A 175 10.97 2.59 -16.93
C GLY A 175 11.66 3.81 -16.33
N ILE A 176 11.79 3.79 -15.01
CA ILE A 176 12.84 4.47 -14.26
C ILE A 176 13.56 3.39 -13.48
N ARG A 177 14.90 3.35 -13.58
CA ARG A 177 15.75 2.32 -12.97
C ARG A 177 16.71 2.94 -11.96
N GLY A 178 16.90 2.25 -10.84
CA GLY A 178 17.73 2.68 -9.71
C GLY A 178 16.97 2.50 -8.40
N GLU A 179 17.65 2.58 -7.26
CA GLU A 179 17.00 2.43 -5.96
C GLU A 179 16.32 3.75 -5.54
N PRO A 180 14.98 3.78 -5.38
CA PRO A 180 14.26 4.99 -4.98
C PRO A 180 14.29 5.22 -3.46
N THR A 181 14.81 4.28 -2.68
CA THR A 181 14.99 4.40 -1.22
C THR A 181 16.47 4.44 -0.87
N VAL A 182 16.94 5.55 -0.30
CA VAL A 182 18.38 5.80 -0.07
C VAL A 182 18.62 6.28 1.36
N LEU A 183 19.71 5.84 1.99
CA LEU A 183 20.14 6.29 3.32
C LEU A 183 20.66 7.74 3.25
N GLU A 184 20.28 8.58 4.22
CA GLU A 184 20.79 9.94 4.34
C GLU A 184 22.33 9.98 4.36
N GLY A 185 22.93 10.82 3.52
CA GLY A 185 24.37 10.90 3.29
C GLY A 185 24.91 10.07 2.12
N ASN A 186 24.15 9.09 1.60
CA ASN A 186 24.55 8.35 0.39
C ASN A 186 24.23 9.14 -0.89
N ASN A 187 24.61 8.55 -2.05
CA ASN A 187 24.29 9.10 -3.37
C ASN A 187 23.09 8.37 -3.98
N LEU A 188 22.12 9.12 -4.49
CA LEU A 188 21.03 8.64 -5.33
C LEU A 188 21.46 8.66 -6.80
N GLN A 189 21.12 7.60 -7.55
CA GLN A 189 21.24 7.57 -9.00
C GLN A 189 19.98 6.94 -9.62
N LEU A 190 19.34 7.67 -10.53
CA LEU A 190 18.12 7.24 -11.23
C LEU A 190 18.29 7.42 -12.74
N ILE A 191 17.99 6.37 -13.50
CA ILE A 191 18.15 6.29 -14.96
C ILE A 191 16.76 6.29 -15.58
N CYS A 192 16.47 7.22 -16.49
CA CYS A 192 15.22 7.22 -17.24
C CYS A 192 15.36 6.32 -18.47
N GLU A 193 14.49 5.33 -18.58
CA GLU A 193 14.52 4.34 -19.66
C GLU A 193 13.47 4.70 -20.72
N ALA A 194 13.83 5.68 -21.56
CA ALA A 194 13.05 6.08 -22.72
C ALA A 194 13.53 5.40 -24.01
N TRP A 195 12.58 5.02 -24.88
CA TRP A 195 12.81 4.46 -26.21
C TRP A 195 12.32 5.42 -27.30
N SER A 196 13.15 5.63 -28.32
CA SER A 196 12.93 6.49 -29.49
C SER A 196 13.92 6.07 -30.60
N GLN A 197 13.56 6.26 -31.87
CA GLN A 197 14.45 6.04 -33.01
C GLN A 197 15.54 7.12 -33.17
N VAL A 198 15.36 8.27 -32.53
CA VAL A 198 16.31 9.39 -32.47
C VAL A 198 16.63 9.73 -31.01
N GLU A 199 17.85 10.22 -30.73
CA GLU A 199 18.29 10.51 -29.36
C GLU A 199 17.35 11.53 -28.69
N PRO A 200 16.71 11.19 -27.56
CA PRO A 200 15.68 12.04 -26.96
C PRO A 200 16.28 13.06 -25.99
N ASN A 201 15.72 14.27 -25.98
CA ASN A 201 15.95 15.18 -24.86
C ASN A 201 15.24 14.62 -23.61
N ILE A 202 15.97 14.49 -22.51
CA ILE A 202 15.47 14.01 -21.21
C ILE A 202 15.80 15.07 -20.17
N THR A 203 14.80 15.51 -19.41
CA THR A 203 14.95 16.41 -18.27
C THR A 203 14.38 15.79 -17.00
N TRP A 204 15.08 15.99 -15.89
CA TRP A 204 14.66 15.56 -14.56
C TRP A 204 14.24 16.76 -13.74
N THR A 205 13.06 16.67 -13.14
CA THR A 205 12.50 17.74 -12.30
C THR A 205 12.09 17.21 -10.92
N LYS A 206 12.08 18.08 -9.90
CA LYS A 206 11.55 17.77 -8.57
C LYS A 206 10.34 18.64 -8.27
N GLU A 207 9.32 18.03 -7.68
CA GLU A 207 8.17 18.72 -7.11
C GLU A 207 8.59 19.43 -5.81
N ASN A 208 8.49 20.76 -5.78
CA ASN A 208 8.92 21.58 -4.64
C ASN A 208 7.76 21.84 -3.67
N PRO A 209 7.77 21.29 -2.43
CA PRO A 209 6.71 21.52 -1.45
C PRO A 209 6.76 22.98 -0.96
N GLY A 210 5.87 23.82 -1.49
CA GLY A 210 5.67 25.21 -1.05
C GLY A 210 5.30 26.18 -2.17
N ASN A 211 5.75 25.95 -3.41
CA ASN A 211 5.48 26.83 -4.55
C ASN A 211 4.68 26.11 -5.65
N GLN A 212 3.38 26.38 -5.73
CA GLN A 212 2.55 25.90 -6.84
C GLN A 212 3.08 26.44 -8.18
N GLY A 213 3.51 25.54 -9.07
CA GLY A 213 3.94 25.85 -10.44
C GLY A 213 5.46 25.78 -10.71
N ASN A 214 6.33 26.00 -9.71
CA ASN A 214 7.79 25.97 -9.93
C ASN A 214 8.37 24.55 -9.86
N ILE A 215 8.12 23.82 -10.94
CA ILE A 215 8.80 22.56 -11.31
C ILE A 215 10.26 22.91 -11.62
N GLY A 216 11.16 22.69 -10.65
CA GLY A 216 12.58 22.95 -10.82
C GLY A 216 13.24 21.84 -11.65
N VAL A 217 13.93 22.21 -12.73
CA VAL A 217 14.85 21.28 -13.42
C VAL A 217 16.02 21.02 -12.48
N VAL A 218 16.18 19.77 -12.07
CA VAL A 218 17.26 19.30 -11.20
C VAL A 218 18.46 18.91 -12.04
N GLN A 219 18.22 18.28 -13.19
CA GLN A 219 19.28 17.87 -14.10
C GLN A 219 18.74 17.67 -15.52
N GLU A 220 19.59 17.87 -16.52
CA GLU A 220 19.35 17.39 -17.88
C GLU A 220 20.11 16.08 -18.13
N GLY A 221 19.65 15.33 -19.13
CA GLY A 221 20.21 14.04 -19.53
C GLY A 221 19.57 12.82 -18.85
N LYS A 222 19.94 11.64 -19.34
CA LYS A 222 19.29 10.35 -19.03
C LYS A 222 19.38 9.94 -17.55
N VAL A 223 20.44 10.33 -16.85
CA VAL A 223 20.77 9.84 -15.49
C VAL A 223 20.79 10.99 -14.50
N LEU A 224 19.80 11.05 -13.61
CA LEU A 224 19.79 11.93 -12.44
C LEU A 224 20.75 11.39 -11.38
N THR A 225 21.65 12.25 -10.87
CA THR A 225 22.54 11.91 -9.76
C THR A 225 22.45 12.99 -8.67
N VAL A 226 22.16 12.59 -7.42
CA VAL A 226 22.12 13.50 -6.27
C VAL A 226 23.07 12.95 -5.20
N THR A 227 24.13 13.69 -4.89
CA THR A 227 25.19 13.26 -3.96
C THR A 227 24.95 13.74 -2.53
N ASN A 228 25.35 12.96 -1.52
CA ASN A 228 25.25 13.32 -0.10
C ASN A 228 23.81 13.69 0.34
N ILE A 229 22.84 12.90 -0.11
CA ILE A 229 21.41 13.22 -0.09
C ILE A 229 20.88 13.46 1.34
N LYS A 230 20.00 14.45 1.52
CA LYS A 230 19.44 14.89 2.81
C LYS A 230 17.96 14.56 2.92
N ARG A 231 17.42 14.40 4.14
CA ARG A 231 15.98 14.13 4.35
C ARG A 231 15.03 15.16 3.69
N THR A 232 15.51 16.36 3.38
CA THR A 232 14.80 17.41 2.59
C THR A 232 14.71 17.12 1.09
N ASP A 233 15.52 16.20 0.56
CA ASP A 233 15.57 15.86 -0.86
C ASP A 233 14.48 14.86 -1.27
N ALA A 234 13.84 14.21 -0.29
CA ALA A 234 12.71 13.31 -0.51
C ALA A 234 11.55 14.04 -1.22
N GLY A 235 10.79 13.30 -2.03
CA GLY A 235 9.70 13.86 -2.83
C GLY A 235 9.54 13.22 -4.20
N THR A 236 8.62 13.76 -5.00
CA THR A 236 8.36 13.32 -6.37
C THR A 236 9.43 13.87 -7.32
N PHE A 237 10.15 12.98 -7.99
CA PHE A 237 10.98 13.30 -9.14
C PHE A 237 10.27 12.87 -10.42
N THR A 238 10.35 13.69 -11.47
CA THR A 238 9.73 13.41 -12.78
C THR A 238 10.82 13.38 -13.84
N CYS A 239 10.97 12.25 -14.53
CA CYS A 239 11.61 12.24 -15.84
C CYS A 239 10.60 12.73 -16.88
N THR A 240 10.96 13.74 -17.67
CA THR A 240 10.25 14.13 -18.88
C THR A 240 11.16 13.85 -20.08
N ALA A 241 10.63 13.20 -21.11
CA ALA A 241 11.37 12.82 -22.30
C ALA A 241 10.63 13.27 -23.57
N TYR A 242 11.37 13.80 -24.54
CA TYR A 242 10.84 14.34 -25.80
C TYR A 242 11.82 14.11 -26.96
N ASN A 243 11.33 13.53 -28.07
CA ASN A 243 12.12 13.25 -29.27
C ASN A 243 11.85 14.23 -30.43
N GLY A 244 11.36 15.43 -30.14
CA GLY A 244 11.04 16.45 -31.15
C GLY A 244 9.67 16.32 -31.81
N PHE A 245 8.95 15.21 -31.59
CA PHE A 245 7.68 14.92 -32.26
C PHE A 245 6.56 14.55 -31.27
N GLY A 246 5.34 15.01 -31.56
CA GLY A 246 4.17 14.78 -30.70
C GLY A 246 4.17 15.64 -29.43
N LYS A 247 3.74 15.06 -28.29
CA LYS A 247 3.84 15.68 -26.97
C LYS A 247 4.91 14.96 -26.14
N PRO A 248 5.69 15.66 -25.29
CA PRO A 248 6.56 15.03 -24.31
C PRO A 248 5.82 13.97 -23.48
N LYS A 249 6.54 12.91 -23.09
CA LYS A 249 6.08 11.95 -22.10
C LYS A 249 6.75 12.23 -20.77
N ASN A 250 6.06 11.93 -19.68
CA ASN A 250 6.59 12.03 -18.33
C ASN A 250 6.38 10.73 -17.56
N ARG A 251 7.24 10.49 -16.57
CA ARG A 251 7.11 9.39 -15.60
C ARG A 251 7.65 9.85 -14.25
N THR A 252 6.89 9.59 -13.20
CA THR A 252 7.23 9.97 -11.83
C THR A 252 7.83 8.82 -11.04
N VAL A 253 8.65 9.15 -10.05
CA VAL A 253 9.18 8.26 -9.02
C VAL A 253 9.23 9.04 -7.70
N TYR A 254 8.82 8.43 -6.60
CA TYR A 254 8.96 9.02 -5.27
C TYR A 254 10.27 8.57 -4.64
N VAL A 255 11.15 9.51 -4.31
CA VAL A 255 12.39 9.22 -3.59
C VAL A 255 12.13 9.29 -2.09
N ASN A 256 12.36 8.16 -1.42
CA ASN A 256 12.26 8.00 0.03
C ASN A 256 13.67 8.03 0.64
N ILE A 257 13.83 8.73 1.77
CA ILE A 257 15.14 8.89 2.42
C ILE A 257 15.06 8.39 3.84
N ILE A 258 15.79 7.31 4.10
CA ILE A 258 15.84 6.61 5.39
C ILE A 258 16.99 7.17 6.25
N TYR A 259 16.79 7.21 7.56
CA TYR A 259 17.72 7.76 8.54
C TYR A 259 17.44 7.19 9.95
N PRO A 260 18.46 7.10 10.83
CA PRO A 260 18.33 6.55 12.19
C PRO A 260 17.35 7.34 13.06
N ALA A 261 16.96 6.75 14.20
CA ALA A 261 16.24 7.47 15.24
C ALA A 261 17.13 8.59 15.83
N THR A 262 16.56 9.78 16.05
CA THR A 262 17.24 10.90 16.72
C THR A 262 16.23 11.68 17.57
N ILE A 263 16.52 11.82 18.86
CA ILE A 263 15.66 12.52 19.83
C ILE A 263 15.88 14.03 19.69
N ILE A 264 14.95 14.70 18.99
CA ILE A 264 15.04 16.11 18.61
C ILE A 264 14.58 17.08 19.72
N LYS A 265 13.63 16.68 20.58
CA LYS A 265 13.26 17.44 21.79
C LYS A 265 13.08 16.52 22.98
N PHE A 266 13.70 16.89 24.09
CA PHE A 266 13.69 16.12 25.32
C PHE A 266 13.99 17.04 26.51
N GLN A 267 13.22 16.93 27.59
CA GLN A 267 13.42 17.70 28.81
C GLN A 267 14.18 16.85 29.84
N THR A 268 15.30 17.35 30.35
CA THR A 268 16.21 16.60 31.23
C THR A 268 15.87 16.66 32.71
N GLU A 269 15.13 17.68 33.15
CA GLU A 269 14.66 17.81 34.55
C GLU A 269 13.16 18.08 34.60
N TYR A 270 12.46 17.37 35.49
CA TYR A 270 11.08 17.61 35.86
C TYR A 270 11.01 17.81 37.38
N ILE A 271 10.18 18.75 37.83
CA ILE A 271 9.96 19.07 39.24
C ILE A 271 8.48 18.89 39.53
N VAL A 272 8.14 18.06 40.50
CA VAL A 272 6.78 17.56 40.71
C VAL A 272 6.47 17.51 42.21
N ASP A 273 5.25 17.89 42.60
CA ASP A 273 4.77 17.71 43.97
C ASP A 273 4.54 16.23 44.27
N ILE A 274 4.79 15.80 45.50
CA ILE A 274 4.62 14.39 45.93
C ILE A 274 3.18 13.88 45.68
N GLN A 275 3.06 12.63 45.23
CA GLN A 275 1.82 11.97 44.80
C GLN A 275 1.11 12.59 43.58
N GLN A 276 1.58 13.69 42.99
CA GLN A 276 1.05 14.16 41.71
C GLN A 276 1.60 13.35 40.52
N SER A 277 0.91 13.45 39.39
CA SER A 277 1.28 12.82 38.12
C SER A 277 2.18 13.71 37.26
N VAL A 278 3.09 13.10 36.50
CA VAL A 278 3.90 13.81 35.49
C VAL A 278 3.98 13.01 34.18
N THR A 279 3.86 13.71 33.06
CA THR A 279 4.08 13.14 31.72
C THR A 279 5.46 13.55 31.20
N LEU A 280 6.36 12.58 31.04
CA LEU A 280 7.63 12.78 30.35
C LEU A 280 7.40 12.69 28.84
N ASN A 281 8.11 13.48 28.03
CA ASN A 281 7.95 13.49 26.57
C ASN A 281 9.31 13.35 25.86
N CYS A 282 9.34 12.50 24.84
CA CYS A 282 10.50 12.17 24.02
C CYS A 282 10.13 12.34 22.54
N GLU A 283 10.44 13.51 21.97
CA GLU A 283 10.13 13.82 20.57
C GLU A 283 11.29 13.38 19.67
N VAL A 284 10.99 12.56 18.67
CA VAL A 284 12.01 11.79 17.92
C VAL A 284 11.68 11.79 16.43
N GLU A 285 12.69 12.08 15.61
CA GLU A 285 12.64 11.85 14.16
C GLU A 285 13.28 10.50 13.82
N GLY A 286 12.79 9.84 12.76
CA GLY A 286 13.38 8.62 12.22
C GLY A 286 12.57 8.10 11.04
N ASN A 287 13.24 7.58 10.01
CA ASN A 287 12.60 6.90 8.89
C ASN A 287 13.32 5.57 8.58
N PRO A 288 12.72 4.39 8.80
CA PRO A 288 11.35 4.16 9.29
C PRO A 288 11.08 4.73 10.69
N PRO A 289 9.79 4.96 11.06
CA PRO A 289 9.42 5.49 12.38
C PRO A 289 10.01 4.68 13.54
N PRO A 290 10.50 5.35 14.61
CA PRO A 290 11.11 4.68 15.74
C PRO A 290 10.09 4.03 16.68
N THR A 291 10.49 2.91 17.26
CA THR A 291 9.84 2.28 18.42
C THR A 291 10.41 2.86 19.72
N TYR A 292 9.61 2.90 20.78
CA TYR A 292 9.99 3.51 22.06
C TYR A 292 10.11 2.49 23.19
N THR A 293 10.97 2.77 24.17
CA THR A 293 11.08 2.03 25.43
C THR A 293 11.57 2.98 26.52
N TRP A 294 10.79 3.17 27.58
CA TRP A 294 11.24 3.87 28.79
C TRP A 294 11.84 2.89 29.81
N ILE A 295 12.86 3.36 30.54
CA ILE A 295 13.60 2.58 31.56
C ILE A 295 13.84 3.49 32.78
N PRO A 296 13.44 3.11 34.01
CA PRO A 296 12.70 1.91 34.38
C PRO A 296 11.27 1.93 33.82
N CYS A 297 10.59 0.79 33.94
CA CYS A 297 9.20 0.61 33.53
C CYS A 297 8.51 -0.34 34.52
N ASP A 298 7.45 0.14 35.18
CA ASP A 298 6.62 -0.68 36.05
C ASP A 298 5.57 -1.46 35.25
N ARG A 299 5.13 -2.61 35.79
CA ARG A 299 4.20 -3.53 35.11
C ARG A 299 2.82 -2.95 34.80
N GLU A 300 2.48 -1.82 35.41
CA GLU A 300 1.20 -1.11 35.25
C GLU A 300 1.30 0.12 34.33
N GLN A 301 2.50 0.47 33.84
CA GLN A 301 2.74 1.65 33.00
C GLN A 301 2.93 1.31 31.51
N VAL A 302 2.52 2.23 30.62
CA VAL A 302 2.57 2.04 29.15
C VAL A 302 3.85 2.65 28.58
N CYS A 303 4.98 1.95 28.79
CA CYS A 303 6.34 2.45 28.53
C CYS A 303 6.81 2.36 27.05
N ASN A 304 5.92 2.02 26.11
CA ASN A 304 6.23 1.81 24.69
C ASN A 304 5.78 2.96 23.76
N LYS A 305 5.54 4.15 24.35
CA LYS A 305 5.12 5.38 23.65
C LYS A 305 6.21 6.46 23.71
N ASN A 306 6.03 7.52 22.90
CA ASN A 306 6.84 8.73 22.97
C ASN A 306 6.65 9.52 24.29
N THR A 307 5.60 9.23 25.06
CA THR A 307 5.40 9.75 26.42
C THR A 307 5.51 8.64 27.47
N LEU A 308 5.85 9.01 28.70
CA LEU A 308 5.70 8.18 29.88
C LEU A 308 4.84 8.92 30.91
N ASP A 309 3.68 8.35 31.25
CA ASP A 309 2.74 8.90 32.22
C ASP A 309 2.97 8.26 33.60
N ILE A 310 3.67 8.97 34.49
CA ILE A 310 3.90 8.56 35.87
C ILE A 310 2.72 9.07 36.69
N SER A 311 1.88 8.18 37.21
CA SER A 311 0.62 8.54 37.88
C SER A 311 0.80 9.13 39.28
N GLN A 312 1.84 8.72 40.02
CA GLN A 312 2.18 9.24 41.34
C GLN A 312 3.71 9.27 41.51
N VAL A 313 4.29 10.46 41.66
CA VAL A 313 5.72 10.59 41.99
C VAL A 313 5.93 10.34 43.49
N LEU A 314 6.68 9.29 43.82
CA LEU A 314 6.92 8.82 45.20
C LEU A 314 8.39 8.90 45.65
N ASN A 315 9.34 9.02 44.71
CA ASN A 315 10.77 9.23 44.97
C ASN A 315 11.39 10.02 43.81
N ASP A 316 12.52 10.67 44.05
CA ASP A 316 13.42 11.11 42.97
C ASP A 316 13.86 9.89 42.13
N ALA A 317 13.75 10.00 40.80
CA ALA A 317 14.04 8.89 39.90
C ALA A 317 14.48 9.38 38.51
N SER A 318 15.37 8.61 37.87
CA SER A 318 15.81 8.84 36.49
C SER A 318 15.07 7.93 35.52
N TYR A 319 14.63 8.49 34.39
CA TYR A 319 13.88 7.80 33.34
C TYR A 319 14.54 8.03 31.98
N THR A 320 15.08 6.96 31.40
CA THR A 320 15.69 6.96 30.06
C THR A 320 14.65 6.62 29.00
N CYS A 321 14.39 7.55 28.08
CA CYS A 321 13.78 7.23 26.80
C CYS A 321 14.83 6.59 25.90
N ARG A 322 14.51 5.41 25.35
CA ARG A 322 15.25 4.76 24.27
C ARG A 322 14.35 4.67 23.05
N ALA A 323 14.75 5.31 21.95
CA ALA A 323 14.05 5.26 20.68
C ALA A 323 14.89 4.48 19.66
N VAL A 324 14.28 3.57 18.90
CA VAL A 324 14.99 2.62 18.03
C VAL A 324 14.27 2.41 16.71
N ASN A 325 14.96 2.60 15.59
CA ASN A 325 14.56 2.06 14.29
C ASN A 325 15.64 1.12 13.73
N VAL A 326 15.41 0.57 12.53
CA VAL A 326 16.33 -0.40 11.88
C VAL A 326 17.69 0.18 11.45
N HIS A 327 17.89 1.49 11.54
CA HIS A 327 19.14 2.17 11.18
C HIS A 327 19.93 2.73 12.37
N GLY A 328 19.28 2.91 13.53
CA GLY A 328 19.98 3.27 14.76
C GLY A 328 19.06 3.52 15.97
N PRO A 329 19.59 3.36 17.19
CA PRO A 329 18.98 3.84 18.42
C PRO A 329 19.49 5.24 18.82
N ASP A 330 18.68 6.00 19.56
CA ASP A 330 19.11 7.14 20.37
C ASP A 330 18.49 7.02 21.79
N THR A 331 19.15 7.61 22.78
CA THR A 331 18.80 7.52 24.21
C THR A 331 19.04 8.83 24.93
N LYS A 332 18.05 9.31 25.70
CA LYS A 332 18.20 10.45 26.63
C LYS A 332 17.50 10.16 27.96
N THR A 333 18.05 10.69 29.04
CA THR A 333 17.58 10.46 30.42
C THR A 333 17.07 11.75 31.03
N ALA A 334 15.85 11.70 31.57
CA ALA A 334 15.28 12.75 32.40
C ALA A 334 15.43 12.37 33.88
N ILE A 335 15.50 13.37 34.75
CA ILE A 335 15.40 13.19 36.20
C ILE A 335 14.11 13.86 36.68
N VAL A 336 13.30 13.11 37.40
CA VAL A 336 12.11 13.62 38.11
C VAL A 336 12.53 13.85 39.56
N TYR A 337 12.41 15.10 40.01
CA TYR A 337 12.65 15.50 41.40
C TYR A 337 11.34 15.76 42.13
N ILE A 338 11.23 15.30 43.37
CA ILE A 338 10.20 15.74 44.30
C ILE A 338 10.56 17.12 44.83
N ALA A 339 9.58 18.01 44.76
CA ALA A 339 9.61 19.29 45.42
C ALA A 339 8.26 19.58 46.09
N GLY A 340 8.16 20.75 46.71
CA GLY A 340 6.91 21.28 47.22
C GLY A 340 7.12 22.62 47.90
N ASN A 341 6.02 23.25 48.30
CA ASN A 341 6.05 24.40 49.21
C ASN A 341 6.06 23.99 50.69
N VAL A 342 5.89 22.70 51.00
CA VAL A 342 5.98 22.11 52.34
C VAL A 342 6.80 20.82 52.27
N ILE A 343 7.95 20.80 52.93
CA ILE A 343 8.87 19.64 52.95
C ILE A 343 8.86 19.01 54.34
N ASN A 344 8.58 17.71 54.41
CA ASN A 344 8.47 16.96 55.67
C ASN A 344 9.78 16.23 55.96
N ILE A 345 10.41 16.50 57.11
CA ILE A 345 11.74 15.97 57.45
C ILE A 345 11.73 15.39 58.86
N THR A 346 12.31 14.21 59.02
CA THR A 346 12.62 13.59 60.30
C THR A 346 14.10 13.82 60.64
N ILE A 347 14.37 14.41 61.80
CA ILE A 347 15.70 14.61 62.39
C ILE A 347 15.82 13.70 63.63
N VAL A 348 16.90 12.94 63.72
CA VAL A 348 17.26 12.17 64.92
C VAL A 348 18.28 12.97 65.72
N VAL A 349 17.91 13.43 66.92
CA VAL A 349 18.80 14.18 67.82
C VAL A 349 19.50 13.21 68.77
N THR A 350 20.83 13.28 68.86
CA THR A 350 21.66 12.40 69.69
C THR A 350 22.03 13.01 71.05
N SER A 351 21.87 14.33 71.20
CA SER A 351 22.12 15.05 72.46
C SER A 351 20.86 15.18 73.32
N GLY A 352 20.72 14.30 74.32
CA GLY A 352 19.72 14.40 75.38
C GLY A 352 18.81 13.19 75.50
N ASN A 353 18.15 13.06 76.66
CA ASN A 353 17.23 11.96 76.96
C ASN A 353 15.91 12.52 77.50
N CYS A 354 14.78 12.02 77.00
CA CYS A 354 13.45 12.51 77.38
C CYS A 354 12.91 11.88 78.69
N THR A 355 13.55 10.83 79.23
CA THR A 355 13.06 10.10 80.42
C THR A 355 13.35 10.79 81.76
N ASP A 356 14.30 11.71 81.82
CA ASP A 356 14.92 12.20 83.07
C ASP A 356 14.06 13.18 83.90
N GLY A 357 12.77 13.30 83.63
CA GLY A 357 11.81 14.18 84.34
C GLY A 357 12.06 15.70 84.18
N LYS A 358 13.26 16.11 83.77
CA LYS A 358 13.66 17.51 83.48
C LYS A 358 13.39 17.95 82.03
N TYR A 359 12.89 17.06 81.18
CA TYR A 359 12.68 17.34 79.75
C TYR A 359 11.48 18.27 79.52
N ASN A 360 11.74 19.58 79.41
CA ASN A 360 10.72 20.55 79.03
C ASN A 360 10.53 20.59 77.51
N LYS A 361 9.52 19.84 77.02
CA LYS A 361 9.18 19.70 75.60
C LYS A 361 8.94 21.03 74.88
N SER A 362 8.28 22.02 75.51
CA SER A 362 8.00 23.30 74.85
C SER A 362 9.25 24.20 74.74
N LEU A 363 10.14 24.14 75.73
CA LEU A 363 11.43 24.83 75.67
C LEU A 363 12.35 24.24 74.59
N PHE A 364 12.41 22.91 74.49
CA PHE A 364 13.15 22.20 73.44
C PHE A 364 12.66 22.61 72.04
N LEU A 365 11.33 22.52 71.80
CA LEU A 365 10.70 22.90 70.53
C LEU A 365 11.02 24.36 70.16
N ARG A 366 10.88 25.30 71.10
CA ARG A 366 11.13 26.73 70.83
C ARG A 366 12.59 27.01 70.49
N LYS A 367 13.56 26.36 71.14
CA LYS A 367 14.98 26.49 70.80
C LYS A 367 15.25 25.99 69.37
N LEU A 368 14.77 24.81 69.02
CA LEU A 368 14.99 24.21 67.71
C LEU A 368 14.36 25.04 66.57
N GLU A 369 13.19 25.64 66.80
CA GLU A 369 12.54 26.54 65.83
C GLU A 369 13.41 27.76 65.48
N GLU A 370 14.11 28.35 66.47
CA GLU A 370 14.97 29.51 66.26
C GLU A 370 16.27 29.15 65.51
N GLU A 371 16.90 28.02 65.81
CA GLU A 371 18.10 27.58 65.06
C GLU A 371 17.74 27.14 63.62
N LEU A 372 16.53 26.60 63.39
CA LEU A 372 16.00 26.37 62.06
C LEU A 372 15.78 27.68 61.29
N LYS A 373 15.18 28.71 61.91
CA LYS A 373 15.03 30.06 61.30
C LYS A 373 16.38 30.65 60.89
N ARG A 374 17.41 30.54 61.74
CA ARG A 374 18.78 30.99 61.41
C ARG A 374 19.41 30.17 60.27
N THR A 375 19.24 28.84 60.30
CA THR A 375 19.80 27.91 59.31
C THR A 375 19.34 28.22 57.88
N PHE A 376 18.06 28.57 57.72
CA PHE A 376 17.43 28.92 56.44
C PHE A 376 17.35 30.43 56.16
N ALA A 377 17.92 31.29 57.00
CA ALA A 377 17.89 32.74 56.78
C ALA A 377 18.52 33.11 55.42
N GLY A 378 17.72 33.69 54.52
CA GLY A 378 18.14 34.03 53.16
C GLY A 378 18.30 32.85 52.19
N LYS A 379 17.88 31.62 52.56
CA LYS A 379 18.00 30.41 51.73
C LYS A 379 16.64 29.83 51.36
N LEU A 380 16.56 29.23 50.16
CA LEU A 380 15.42 28.42 49.67
C LEU A 380 14.02 29.08 49.77
N HIS A 381 13.96 30.42 49.91
CA HIS A 381 12.75 31.21 50.20
C HIS A 381 11.92 30.70 51.38
N TYR A 382 12.57 30.17 52.42
CA TYR A 382 11.93 29.68 53.64
C TYR A 382 10.98 30.70 54.29
N GLU A 383 9.80 30.22 54.73
CA GLU A 383 8.79 31.00 55.43
C GLU A 383 8.82 30.74 56.92
N ARG A 384 8.60 29.47 57.33
CA ARG A 384 8.43 29.06 58.73
C ARG A 384 8.41 27.55 58.90
N VAL A 385 8.54 27.10 60.14
CA VAL A 385 8.07 25.78 60.55
C VAL A 385 6.54 25.78 60.52
N GLN A 386 5.94 24.86 59.78
CA GLN A 386 4.49 24.68 59.71
C GLN A 386 3.97 23.72 60.78
N SER A 387 4.74 22.68 61.09
CA SER A 387 4.49 21.80 62.23
C SER A 387 5.82 21.20 62.73
N MET A 388 5.88 20.86 64.02
CA MET A 388 7.01 20.17 64.62
C MET A 388 6.52 19.31 65.78
N SER A 389 7.00 18.08 65.87
CA SER A 389 6.65 17.14 66.93
C SER A 389 7.85 16.30 67.34
N VAL A 390 7.88 15.84 68.61
CA VAL A 390 8.96 15.00 69.15
C VAL A 390 8.39 13.68 69.67
N ARG A 391 9.00 12.58 69.23
CA ARG A 391 8.81 11.20 69.71
C ARG A 391 9.91 10.90 70.73
N CYS A 392 9.52 10.82 72.01
CA CYS A 392 10.43 10.82 73.15
C CYS A 392 11.25 9.53 73.31
N GLU A 393 10.82 8.42 72.70
CA GLU A 393 11.48 7.11 72.82
C GLU A 393 12.90 7.06 72.22
N SER A 394 13.24 7.99 71.31
CA SER A 394 14.57 8.04 70.68
C SER A 394 14.93 9.46 70.18
N MET A 395 14.43 10.51 70.84
CA MET A 395 14.70 11.93 70.48
C MET A 395 14.49 12.25 68.98
N ILE A 396 13.43 11.67 68.39
CA ILE A 396 13.12 11.85 66.96
C ILE A 396 12.20 13.05 66.80
N VAL A 397 12.62 14.04 66.02
CA VAL A 397 11.84 15.23 65.69
C VAL A 397 11.29 15.09 64.27
N ASP A 398 9.97 15.13 64.11
CA ASP A 398 9.32 15.23 62.81
C ASP A 398 8.91 16.70 62.56
N LEU A 399 9.37 17.25 61.43
CA LEU A 399 9.20 18.62 60.98
C LEU A 399 8.34 18.68 59.71
N ALA A 400 7.58 19.76 59.56
CA ALA A 400 7.11 20.25 58.26
C ALA A 400 7.61 21.69 58.09
N LEU A 401 8.47 21.92 57.09
CA LEU A 401 9.07 23.21 56.79
C LEU A 401 8.38 23.83 55.58
N LYS A 402 7.90 25.08 55.69
CA LYS A 402 7.18 25.79 54.62
C LYS A 402 8.07 26.81 53.93
N PHE A 403 7.97 26.88 52.62
CA PHE A 403 8.74 27.75 51.72
C PHE A 403 7.80 28.55 50.82
N ASN A 404 8.20 29.77 50.45
CA ASN A 404 7.44 30.65 49.56
C ASN A 404 7.59 30.28 48.07
N SER A 405 8.45 29.33 47.74
CA SER A 405 8.66 28.75 46.41
C SER A 405 8.61 27.23 46.47
N THR A 406 8.39 26.59 45.33
CA THR A 406 8.61 25.15 45.15
C THR A 406 10.10 24.83 45.34
N THR A 407 10.42 24.04 46.36
CA THR A 407 11.80 23.74 46.79
C THR A 407 12.04 22.22 46.75
N LYS A 408 13.16 21.75 46.20
CA LYS A 408 13.47 20.30 46.15
C LYS A 408 13.76 19.78 47.56
N GLU A 409 13.27 18.59 47.91
CA GLU A 409 13.51 18.00 49.25
C GLU A 409 15.01 17.86 49.56
N GLN A 410 15.78 17.44 48.55
CA GLN A 410 17.22 17.25 48.59
C GLN A 410 17.97 18.50 49.09
N ASP A 411 17.60 19.70 48.61
CA ASP A 411 18.27 20.97 48.94
C ASP A 411 18.07 21.34 50.41
N VAL A 412 16.90 21.02 50.97
CA VAL A 412 16.56 21.23 52.38
C VAL A 412 17.35 20.26 53.26
N ILE A 413 17.46 18.99 52.85
CA ILE A 413 18.25 17.96 53.55
C ILE A 413 19.75 18.32 53.53
N ILE A 414 20.29 18.79 52.40
CA ILE A 414 21.68 19.27 52.30
C ILE A 414 21.89 20.46 53.25
N THR A 415 21.04 21.48 53.18
CA THR A 415 21.14 22.68 54.04
C THR A 415 21.12 22.35 55.53
N LEU A 416 20.35 21.35 55.95
CA LEU A 416 20.30 20.90 57.35
C LEU A 416 21.50 20.04 57.74
N ASN A 417 22.02 19.18 56.86
CA ASN A 417 23.21 18.38 57.14
C ASN A 417 24.46 19.26 57.26
N ASP A 418 24.60 20.26 56.40
CA ASP A 418 25.68 21.27 56.51
C ASP A 418 25.54 22.06 57.81
N ALA A 419 24.33 22.48 58.18
CA ALA A 419 24.09 23.19 59.44
C ALA A 419 24.36 22.32 60.68
N ALA A 420 24.05 21.02 60.64
CA ALA A 420 24.40 20.08 61.70
C ALA A 420 25.92 19.92 61.83
N LYS A 421 26.62 19.72 60.71
CA LYS A 421 28.08 19.55 60.64
C LYS A 421 28.85 20.80 61.09
N ASP A 422 28.34 21.98 60.76
CA ASP A 422 28.92 23.27 61.14
C ASP A 422 28.55 23.73 62.56
N GLY A 423 27.78 22.95 63.32
CA GLY A 423 27.29 23.35 64.66
C GLY A 423 26.26 24.49 64.65
N LYS A 424 25.69 24.82 63.50
CA LYS A 424 24.71 25.91 63.29
C LYS A 424 23.29 25.55 63.73
N LEU A 425 23.05 24.31 64.15
CA LEU A 425 21.85 23.88 64.87
C LEU A 425 21.98 24.03 66.40
N GLY A 426 22.93 24.85 66.89
CA GLY A 426 23.03 25.23 68.31
C GLY A 426 23.44 24.06 69.20
N GLU A 427 22.69 23.82 70.29
CA GLU A 427 22.97 22.75 71.26
C GLU A 427 22.57 21.34 70.79
N PHE A 428 21.97 21.21 69.60
CA PHE A 428 21.42 19.95 69.10
C PHE A 428 22.44 19.17 68.25
N SER A 429 23.02 18.12 68.84
CA SER A 429 23.76 17.11 68.07
C SER A 429 22.78 16.27 67.26
N VAL A 430 22.99 16.16 65.94
CA VAL A 430 22.12 15.43 65.02
C VAL A 430 22.82 14.18 64.49
N GLY A 431 22.15 13.03 64.58
CA GLY A 431 22.66 11.74 64.10
C GLY A 431 22.23 11.36 62.68
N SER A 432 21.02 11.73 62.26
CA SER A 432 20.59 11.58 60.86
C SER A 432 19.41 12.49 60.51
N ILE A 433 19.33 12.86 59.23
CA ILE A 433 18.27 13.70 58.64
C ILE A 433 17.72 12.97 57.43
N LYS A 434 16.39 12.82 57.34
CA LYS A 434 15.70 12.08 56.26
C LYS A 434 14.37 12.75 55.90
N GLY A 435 13.98 12.71 54.63
CA GLY A 435 12.61 13.02 54.23
C GLY A 435 11.60 12.06 54.84
N LYS A 436 10.44 12.57 55.26
CA LYS A 436 9.36 11.76 55.83
C LYS A 436 8.37 11.36 54.73
N LYS A 437 8.61 10.18 54.15
CA LYS A 437 7.72 9.56 53.16
C LYS A 437 6.32 9.31 53.74
N PRO A 438 5.24 9.41 52.95
CA PRO A 438 3.90 9.04 53.40
C PRO A 438 3.81 7.53 53.69
N ASP A 439 3.17 7.15 54.80
CA ASP A 439 2.83 5.75 55.09
C ASP A 439 1.74 5.26 54.12
N VAL A 440 2.14 4.62 53.03
CA VAL A 440 1.23 3.90 52.13
C VAL A 440 0.72 2.66 52.85
N LYS A 441 -0.44 2.78 53.50
CA LYS A 441 -1.13 1.64 54.13
C LYS A 441 -1.47 0.59 53.06
N PRO A 442 -1.04 -0.68 53.20
CA PRO A 442 -1.53 -1.76 52.35
C PRO A 442 -2.99 -2.04 52.69
N THR A 443 -3.91 -1.76 51.76
CA THR A 443 -5.34 -2.04 51.90
C THR A 443 -5.65 -3.49 51.54
N GLY A 444 -5.67 -4.38 52.54
CA GLY A 444 -6.04 -5.78 52.28
C GLY A 444 -5.86 -6.79 53.40
N GLU A 445 -6.38 -6.56 54.60
CA GLU A 445 -6.66 -7.66 55.53
C GLU A 445 -8.13 -8.09 55.44
N CYS A 446 -8.36 -9.37 55.19
CA CYS A 446 -9.63 -10.03 55.47
C CYS A 446 -9.34 -11.14 56.49
N ALA A 447 -9.96 -11.06 57.66
CA ALA A 447 -9.51 -11.79 58.84
C ALA A 447 -9.98 -13.25 58.88
N THR A 448 -9.12 -14.15 59.38
CA THR A 448 -9.52 -15.25 60.27
C THR A 448 -8.29 -15.80 60.99
N SER A 449 -8.41 -16.06 62.29
CA SER A 449 -7.33 -16.52 63.17
C SER A 449 -7.41 -18.02 63.48
N PRO A 450 -6.29 -18.62 63.88
CA PRO A 450 -6.28 -19.63 64.95
C PRO A 450 -5.56 -19.11 66.22
N PRO A 451 -5.75 -19.77 67.39
CA PRO A 451 -5.36 -19.25 68.71
C PRO A 451 -3.97 -19.70 69.23
N ASP A 452 -3.62 -19.22 70.44
CA ASP A 452 -2.36 -19.38 71.17
C ASP A 452 -1.78 -20.81 71.31
N GLY A 453 -0.44 -20.90 71.41
CA GLY A 453 0.30 -22.17 71.36
C GLY A 453 1.59 -22.33 72.19
N SER A 454 2.04 -21.32 72.95
CA SER A 454 3.09 -21.41 74.01
C SER A 454 4.56 -21.72 73.66
N SER A 455 5.45 -21.18 74.50
CA SER A 455 6.80 -21.68 74.87
C SER A 455 8.01 -21.58 73.91
N GLY A 456 9.06 -20.93 74.42
CA GLY A 456 10.41 -21.52 74.43
C GLY A 456 11.28 -21.34 73.18
N GLY A 457 12.05 -20.25 73.11
CA GLY A 457 13.01 -20.05 72.03
C GLY A 457 14.30 -20.87 72.16
N THR A 458 14.92 -21.20 71.03
CA THR A 458 16.36 -21.47 70.93
C THR A 458 16.85 -20.90 69.60
N VAL A 459 18.04 -20.30 69.60
CA VAL A 459 18.57 -19.53 68.47
C VAL A 459 19.57 -20.35 67.65
N LEU A 460 19.47 -20.22 66.32
CA LEU A 460 20.44 -20.60 65.27
C LEU A 460 20.62 -22.08 64.84
N ILE A 461 21.24 -22.16 63.64
CA ILE A 461 21.87 -23.26 62.90
C ILE A 461 20.97 -24.23 62.07
N ILE A 462 21.49 -24.51 60.86
CA ILE A 462 21.16 -25.54 59.85
C ILE A 462 20.01 -25.24 58.87
N VAL A 463 20.43 -24.65 57.74
CA VAL A 463 19.77 -24.78 56.44
C VAL A 463 19.94 -26.22 55.92
N GLY A 464 18.86 -26.87 55.46
CA GLY A 464 18.94 -28.06 54.62
C GLY A 464 17.95 -29.19 54.92
N ALA A 465 16.74 -29.11 54.36
CA ALA A 465 15.78 -30.24 54.36
C ALA A 465 14.82 -30.23 53.14
N VAL A 466 14.25 -29.08 52.80
CA VAL A 466 13.08 -29.00 51.90
C VAL A 466 13.41 -29.18 50.41
N PHE A 467 14.65 -28.94 49.97
CA PHE A 467 15.05 -29.14 48.56
C PHE A 467 15.33 -30.61 48.17
N GLY A 468 15.36 -31.55 49.12
CA GLY A 468 15.70 -32.96 48.84
C GLY A 468 14.59 -33.78 48.17
N SER A 469 13.33 -33.47 48.43
CA SER A 469 12.18 -34.31 48.02
C SER A 469 11.77 -34.14 46.55
N VAL A 470 11.95 -32.95 45.96
CA VAL A 470 11.55 -32.67 44.57
C VAL A 470 12.50 -33.34 43.57
N ALA A 471 13.81 -33.37 43.86
CA ALA A 471 14.81 -33.95 42.98
C ALA A 471 14.68 -35.47 42.81
N ALA A 472 14.30 -36.20 43.87
CA ALA A 472 14.18 -37.66 43.86
C ALA A 472 13.10 -38.17 42.90
N LEU A 473 11.97 -37.47 42.80
CA LEU A 473 10.83 -37.86 41.95
C LEU A 473 11.13 -37.67 40.46
N ALA A 474 11.89 -36.63 40.09
CA ALA A 474 12.29 -36.37 38.70
C ALA A 474 13.19 -37.49 38.13
N VAL A 475 14.15 -37.97 38.93
CA VAL A 475 15.09 -39.03 38.51
C VAL A 475 14.37 -40.38 38.30
N ALA A 476 13.39 -40.71 39.14
CA ALA A 476 12.61 -41.94 39.00
C ALA A 476 11.83 -42.01 37.68
N GLY A 477 11.18 -40.91 37.27
CA GLY A 477 10.42 -40.84 36.02
C GLY A 477 11.29 -41.04 34.77
N ILE A 478 12.49 -40.46 34.76
CA ILE A 478 13.43 -40.56 33.63
C ILE A 478 13.91 -42.02 33.43
N LEU A 479 14.17 -42.75 34.51
CA LEU A 479 14.62 -44.15 34.45
C LEU A 479 13.53 -45.11 33.93
N VAL A 480 12.25 -44.87 34.25
CA VAL A 480 11.13 -45.65 33.70
C VAL A 480 10.96 -45.40 32.20
N TRP A 481 11.11 -44.15 31.74
CA TRP A 481 11.04 -43.82 30.31
C TRP A 481 12.18 -44.48 29.52
N TRP A 482 13.40 -44.44 30.05
CA TRP A 482 14.60 -44.99 29.39
C TRP A 482 14.61 -46.52 29.29
N THR A 483 14.01 -47.22 30.26
CA THR A 483 13.88 -48.68 30.25
C THR A 483 12.78 -49.17 29.31
N CYS A 484 11.60 -48.55 29.32
CA CYS A 484 10.50 -48.90 28.40
C CYS A 484 10.79 -48.56 26.93
N GLY A 485 11.48 -47.44 26.64
CA GLY A 485 11.82 -47.03 25.27
C GLY A 485 12.74 -47.99 24.51
N LYS A 486 13.47 -48.87 25.21
CA LYS A 486 14.55 -49.68 24.62
C LYS A 486 14.10 -50.99 23.96
N LYS A 487 12.82 -51.38 24.09
CA LYS A 487 12.33 -52.72 23.68
C LYS A 487 11.58 -52.78 22.34
N ARG A 488 11.54 -51.70 21.54
CA ARG A 488 10.73 -51.64 20.30
C ARG A 488 11.42 -51.06 19.05
N ARG A 489 12.73 -51.30 18.90
CA ARG A 489 13.47 -51.13 17.63
C ARG A 489 14.56 -52.19 17.50
N ASN A 490 14.24 -53.36 16.90
CA ASN A 490 15.28 -54.28 16.43
C ASN A 490 14.84 -55.21 15.28
N THR A 491 14.40 -54.61 14.17
CA THR A 491 14.42 -55.25 12.84
C THR A 491 14.68 -54.18 11.79
N LYS A 492 15.52 -54.50 10.79
CA LYS A 492 15.98 -53.57 9.75
C LYS A 492 16.03 -54.27 8.39
N GLY A 493 15.62 -53.54 7.36
CA GLY A 493 15.92 -53.71 5.93
C GLY A 493 15.26 -52.51 5.22
N THR A 494 15.96 -51.56 4.59
CA THR A 494 16.66 -51.60 3.27
C THR A 494 15.69 -51.91 2.12
N GLU A 495 15.62 -51.13 1.04
CA GLU A 495 16.47 -50.01 0.55
C GLU A 495 16.04 -48.59 1.08
N GLU A 496 16.75 -47.44 0.96
CA GLU A 496 17.71 -46.84 -0.01
C GLU A 496 17.07 -46.30 -1.33
N VAL A 497 17.37 -45.10 -1.87
CA VAL A 497 18.36 -44.02 -1.57
C VAL A 497 17.68 -42.63 -1.45
N ALA A 498 18.39 -41.64 -0.88
CA ALA A 498 17.91 -40.36 -0.37
C ALA A 498 17.53 -39.24 -1.37
N MET A 499 16.71 -38.30 -0.87
CA MET A 499 16.75 -36.86 -1.21
C MET A 499 17.00 -36.04 0.07
N SER A 500 17.81 -34.97 -0.01
CA SER A 500 18.12 -34.07 1.12
C SER A 500 16.88 -33.22 1.49
N ARG A 501 16.40 -33.14 2.74
CA ARG A 501 16.94 -32.36 3.90
C ARG A 501 17.28 -30.91 3.51
N ARG A 502 16.94 -29.85 4.27
CA ARG A 502 16.46 -29.66 5.67
C ARG A 502 16.13 -28.15 5.85
N THR A 503 15.40 -27.60 6.83
CA THR A 503 14.53 -28.10 7.93
C THR A 503 13.54 -26.97 8.29
N PHE A 504 12.42 -27.29 8.94
CA PHE A 504 11.65 -26.34 9.75
C PHE A 504 11.45 -26.93 11.16
N GLY A 505 11.31 -26.08 12.18
CA GLY A 505 11.07 -26.47 13.57
C GLY A 505 11.51 -25.38 14.55
N ASN A 506 10.85 -25.17 15.69
CA ASN A 506 9.56 -25.71 16.12
C ASN A 506 8.82 -24.64 16.96
N SER A 507 7.50 -24.79 17.14
CA SER A 507 6.70 -23.90 17.98
C SER A 507 6.60 -24.39 19.42
N ASP A 508 6.59 -23.45 20.36
CA ASP A 508 5.99 -23.60 21.70
C ASP A 508 4.77 -22.67 21.82
N ASP A 509 3.90 -22.95 22.79
CA ASP A 509 2.51 -22.49 22.85
C ASP A 509 2.27 -21.40 23.92
N GLU A 510 1.44 -20.38 23.61
CA GLU A 510 0.95 -19.42 24.61
C GLU A 510 -0.39 -18.77 24.23
N ARG A 511 -1.41 -19.04 25.03
CA ARG A 511 -2.78 -18.46 25.03
C ARG A 511 -2.78 -16.91 24.91
N ARG A 512 -3.44 -16.33 23.90
CA ARG A 512 -3.65 -14.86 23.78
C ARG A 512 -4.99 -14.44 23.17
N GLU A 513 -5.37 -13.19 23.46
CA GLU A 513 -6.64 -12.55 23.14
C GLU A 513 -6.71 -11.95 21.72
N SER A 514 -7.93 -11.60 21.29
CA SER A 514 -8.28 -10.98 20.00
C SER A 514 -7.65 -9.59 19.81
N THR A 515 -6.39 -9.55 19.39
CA THR A 515 -5.60 -8.32 19.29
C THR A 515 -5.95 -7.48 18.06
N ASN A 516 -6.53 -6.30 18.31
CA ASN A 516 -6.81 -5.29 17.28
C ASN A 516 -5.49 -4.74 16.71
N ILE A 517 -5.27 -4.87 15.40
CA ILE A 517 -4.06 -4.37 14.74
C ILE A 517 -4.23 -2.91 14.32
N VAL A 518 -3.59 -2.00 15.05
CA VAL A 518 -3.34 -0.62 14.61
C VAL A 518 -2.02 -0.61 13.83
N VAL A 519 -2.07 -0.17 12.57
CA VAL A 519 -0.86 0.01 11.74
C VAL A 519 -0.47 1.48 11.75
N GLU A 520 0.73 1.78 12.23
CA GLU A 520 1.27 3.15 12.21
C GLU A 520 1.79 3.52 10.82
N LEU A 521 1.22 4.59 10.27
CA LEU A 521 1.66 5.22 9.01
C LEU A 521 1.83 6.73 9.22
N PRO A 522 2.60 7.44 8.36
CA PRO A 522 2.88 8.87 8.53
C PRO A 522 1.62 9.76 8.55
N LYS A 523 1.74 10.94 9.17
CA LYS A 523 0.68 11.96 9.21
C LYS A 523 0.71 12.79 7.92
N PRO A 524 -0.41 12.96 7.18
CA PRO A 524 -0.52 14.01 6.18
C PRO A 524 -0.69 15.38 6.87
N SER A 525 -0.13 16.43 6.27
CA SER A 525 -0.26 17.81 6.74
C SER A 525 -1.65 18.39 6.46
N GLN A 526 -2.09 19.33 7.30
CA GLN A 526 -3.30 20.12 7.06
C GLN A 526 -2.97 21.37 6.23
N SER A 527 -3.80 21.62 5.22
CA SER A 527 -4.01 22.95 4.63
C SER A 527 -5.51 23.13 4.36
N HIS A 528 -5.93 24.37 4.09
CA HIS A 528 -7.30 24.84 4.34
C HIS A 528 -7.79 25.72 3.17
N TYR A 529 -9.12 25.84 3.01
CA TYR A 529 -9.81 26.64 1.97
C TYR A 529 -9.70 26.07 0.52
N LEU A 530 -10.58 26.39 -0.42
CA LEU A 530 -11.70 27.36 -0.47
C LEU A 530 -13.01 26.70 -0.98
N ALA A 531 -14.10 27.47 -1.06
CA ALA A 531 -15.40 27.03 -1.59
C ALA A 531 -15.72 27.69 -2.95
N LEU A 532 -16.87 27.29 -3.55
CA LEU A 532 -17.39 27.64 -4.89
C LEU A 532 -16.71 26.87 -6.04
N ASN A 533 -17.37 26.56 -7.17
CA ASN A 533 -18.68 27.06 -7.63
C ASN A 533 -19.49 26.00 -8.43
N ASP A 534 -20.81 26.01 -8.29
CA ASP A 534 -21.72 25.18 -9.09
C ASP A 534 -21.91 25.77 -10.50
N ARG A 535 -21.32 25.15 -11.55
CA ARG A 535 -21.78 25.12 -12.97
C ARG A 535 -20.76 24.47 -13.94
N ALA A 536 -20.65 23.15 -13.94
CA ALA A 536 -19.89 22.42 -14.99
C ALA A 536 -20.29 20.93 -15.16
N ARG A 537 -21.59 20.59 -15.21
CA ARG A 537 -21.99 19.17 -15.40
C ARG A 537 -23.23 18.97 -16.27
N SER A 538 -23.08 19.21 -17.57
CA SER A 538 -24.06 18.85 -18.60
C SER A 538 -23.54 17.73 -19.49
N GLN A 539 -24.42 16.78 -19.82
CA GLN A 539 -24.33 15.82 -20.93
C GLN A 539 -23.11 14.86 -20.94
N VAL A 540 -23.31 13.69 -20.30
CA VAL A 540 -22.94 12.42 -20.93
C VAL A 540 -24.21 11.56 -20.97
N ILE A 541 -24.64 11.20 -22.18
CA ILE A 541 -25.72 10.23 -22.39
C ILE A 541 -25.06 8.85 -22.51
N VAL A 542 -25.61 7.86 -21.80
CA VAL A 542 -25.20 6.45 -21.93
C VAL A 542 -26.48 5.63 -22.04
N ASP A 543 -26.61 4.87 -23.12
CA ASP A 543 -27.81 4.07 -23.38
C ASP A 543 -27.97 2.95 -22.34
N ALA A 544 -29.14 2.95 -21.68
CA ALA A 544 -29.62 1.84 -20.88
C ALA A 544 -30.87 1.25 -21.57
N SER A 545 -30.92 -0.08 -21.69
CA SER A 545 -32.06 -0.77 -22.32
C SER A 545 -33.36 -0.48 -21.56
N PRO A 546 -34.50 -0.26 -22.25
CA PRO A 546 -35.72 0.22 -21.62
C PRO A 546 -36.35 -0.82 -20.70
N LEU A 547 -36.56 -0.44 -19.44
CA LEU A 547 -37.44 -1.14 -18.51
C LEU A 547 -38.91 -0.79 -18.81
N SER A 548 -39.84 -1.69 -18.48
CA SER A 548 -41.27 -1.52 -18.76
C SER A 548 -41.90 -0.40 -17.92
N ASN A 549 -42.78 0.39 -18.54
CA ASN A 549 -43.37 1.63 -17.99
C ASN A 549 -43.98 1.50 -16.58
N GLU A 550 -44.50 0.33 -16.19
CA GLU A 550 -45.06 0.12 -14.84
C GLU A 550 -44.03 0.31 -13.71
N GLN A 551 -42.73 0.05 -13.98
CA GLN A 551 -41.66 0.27 -12.98
C GLN A 551 -41.22 1.74 -12.86
N ILE A 552 -41.61 2.59 -13.80
CA ILE A 552 -41.22 4.02 -13.82
C ILE A 552 -42.04 4.83 -12.79
N SER A 553 -43.21 4.33 -12.37
CA SER A 553 -44.13 5.04 -11.46
C SER A 553 -43.73 5.06 -9.98
N GLU A 554 -42.71 4.30 -9.54
CA GLU A 554 -42.31 4.25 -8.10
C GLU A 554 -41.18 5.24 -7.75
N TYR A 555 -40.65 6.03 -8.71
CA TYR A 555 -39.41 6.83 -8.52
C TYR A 555 -39.47 8.26 -9.09
N ALA A 556 -40.43 9.08 -8.64
CA ALA A 556 -40.42 10.53 -8.88
C ALA A 556 -39.83 11.28 -7.67
N SER A 557 -38.78 12.08 -7.89
CA SER A 557 -38.26 13.01 -6.86
C SER A 557 -39.26 14.13 -6.59
N LEU A 558 -39.54 14.40 -5.31
CA LEU A 558 -40.43 15.50 -4.89
C LEU A 558 -39.74 16.46 -3.92
N ASP A 559 -39.98 17.75 -4.21
CA ASP A 559 -39.76 18.96 -3.39
C ASP A 559 -38.38 19.17 -2.70
N PRO A 560 -37.55 20.11 -3.22
CA PRO A 560 -36.31 20.55 -2.57
C PRO A 560 -36.44 21.02 -1.11
N TYR A 561 -37.61 21.47 -0.66
CA TYR A 561 -37.82 22.02 0.68
C TYR A 561 -38.07 20.97 1.78
N THR A 562 -38.35 19.71 1.43
CA THR A 562 -38.93 18.74 2.39
C THR A 562 -37.97 17.73 3.03
N ARG A 563 -36.75 17.55 2.48
CA ARG A 563 -35.81 16.45 2.81
C ARG A 563 -36.44 15.05 2.61
N SER A 564 -36.68 14.67 1.36
CA SER A 564 -37.41 13.46 0.91
C SER A 564 -37.03 12.10 1.51
N TRP A 565 -35.87 11.94 2.15
CA TRP A 565 -35.47 10.68 2.79
C TRP A 565 -35.86 10.58 4.27
N GLU A 566 -36.21 11.69 4.92
CA GLU A 566 -36.42 11.75 6.36
C GLU A 566 -37.83 11.25 6.75
N ILE A 567 -37.91 10.37 7.76
CA ILE A 567 -39.17 9.87 8.31
C ILE A 567 -39.27 10.11 9.83
N PRO A 568 -40.48 10.17 10.41
CA PRO A 568 -40.66 10.22 11.86
C PRO A 568 -40.20 8.92 12.53
N GLY A 569 -39.56 9.02 13.70
CA GLY A 569 -39.00 7.86 14.41
C GLY A 569 -40.08 6.91 14.94
N GLU A 570 -41.24 7.44 15.31
CA GLU A 570 -42.43 6.71 15.74
C GLU A 570 -43.01 5.77 14.66
N HIS A 571 -42.70 5.99 13.38
CA HIS A 571 -43.06 5.08 12.29
C HIS A 571 -42.13 3.85 12.19
N VAL A 572 -41.05 3.75 12.99
CA VAL A 572 -40.05 2.67 12.87
C VAL A 572 -40.09 1.72 14.08
N THR A 573 -40.75 0.57 13.92
CA THR A 573 -40.79 -0.47 14.97
C THR A 573 -39.63 -1.45 14.80
N ILE A 574 -38.58 -1.28 15.61
CA ILE A 574 -37.46 -2.23 15.74
C ILE A 574 -37.98 -3.57 16.31
N LYS A 575 -37.50 -4.72 15.79
CA LYS A 575 -37.94 -6.06 16.23
C LYS A 575 -36.82 -6.92 16.81
N GLN A 576 -35.70 -7.05 16.09
CA GLN A 576 -34.64 -8.01 16.40
C GLN A 576 -33.30 -7.51 15.87
N ILE A 577 -32.22 -7.62 16.67
CA ILE A 577 -30.86 -7.37 16.17
C ILE A 577 -30.42 -8.54 15.29
N VAL A 578 -30.12 -8.27 14.03
CA VAL A 578 -29.69 -9.25 13.00
C VAL A 578 -28.25 -9.03 12.52
N GLY A 579 -27.54 -8.08 13.15
CA GLY A 579 -26.11 -7.86 12.93
C GLY A 579 -25.52 -6.99 14.04
N LYS A 580 -24.29 -7.31 14.46
CA LYS A 580 -23.50 -6.48 15.38
C LYS A 580 -22.12 -6.25 14.76
N GLY A 581 -21.88 -5.05 14.26
CA GLY A 581 -20.54 -4.58 13.91
C GLY A 581 -19.77 -4.17 15.17
N ALA A 582 -18.56 -3.63 15.00
CA ALA A 582 -17.74 -3.19 16.13
C ALA A 582 -18.35 -2.04 16.94
N PHE A 583 -19.10 -1.14 16.28
CA PHE A 583 -19.68 0.08 16.86
C PHE A 583 -21.10 0.39 16.35
N SER A 584 -21.64 -0.49 15.51
CA SER A 584 -22.93 -0.35 14.83
C SER A 584 -23.78 -1.60 15.00
N LEU A 585 -25.09 -1.40 15.06
CA LEU A 585 -26.09 -2.46 15.16
C LEU A 585 -26.94 -2.45 13.88
N VAL A 586 -27.29 -3.64 13.39
CA VAL A 586 -28.26 -3.81 12.31
C VAL A 586 -29.46 -4.55 12.86
N ALA A 587 -30.64 -3.96 12.73
CA ALA A 587 -31.88 -4.52 13.26
C ALA A 587 -32.93 -4.75 12.17
N LYS A 588 -33.62 -5.89 12.24
CA LYS A 588 -34.85 -6.17 11.50
C LYS A 588 -35.96 -5.34 12.13
N ALA A 589 -36.67 -4.55 11.32
CA ALA A 589 -37.71 -3.65 11.77
C ALA A 589 -38.88 -3.62 10.77
N THR A 590 -39.98 -2.99 11.16
CA THR A 590 -41.03 -2.55 10.21
C THR A 590 -41.19 -1.05 10.24
N ALA A 591 -41.25 -0.44 9.07
CA ALA A 591 -41.52 0.98 8.89
C ALA A 591 -42.92 1.21 8.32
N ASP A 592 -43.66 2.12 8.93
CA ASP A 592 -44.92 2.69 8.43
C ASP A 592 -44.65 3.89 7.50
N ASN A 593 -45.57 4.16 6.58
CA ASN A 593 -45.63 5.39 5.78
C ASN A 593 -44.33 5.79 5.05
N LEU A 594 -43.51 4.81 4.63
CA LEU A 594 -42.40 5.06 3.69
C LEU A 594 -42.96 5.64 2.37
N GLN A 595 -42.21 6.54 1.73
CA GLN A 595 -42.70 7.24 0.54
C GLN A 595 -43.18 6.26 -0.55
N GLY A 596 -44.40 6.49 -1.04
CA GLY A 596 -45.08 5.62 -2.02
C GLY A 596 -45.72 4.33 -1.46
N ARG A 597 -45.61 4.04 -0.15
CA ARG A 597 -46.01 2.73 0.43
C ARG A 597 -46.97 2.87 1.61
N THR A 598 -48.26 2.63 1.35
CA THR A 598 -49.38 2.66 2.32
C THR A 598 -49.46 1.44 3.27
N LYS A 599 -48.38 0.64 3.38
CA LYS A 599 -48.35 -0.61 4.15
C LYS A 599 -47.03 -0.76 4.92
N LYS A 600 -47.11 -1.41 6.09
CA LYS A 600 -45.95 -1.81 6.89
C LYS A 600 -44.92 -2.54 6.04
N THR A 601 -43.78 -1.90 5.82
CA THR A 601 -42.69 -2.42 5.01
C THR A 601 -41.63 -3.04 5.93
N LEU A 602 -41.17 -4.26 5.62
CA LEU A 602 -40.06 -4.90 6.32
C LEU A 602 -38.74 -4.26 5.87
N VAL A 603 -37.92 -3.84 6.83
CA VAL A 603 -36.65 -3.11 6.59
C VAL A 603 -35.54 -3.64 7.49
N ALA A 604 -34.29 -3.42 7.07
CA ALA A 604 -33.15 -3.45 7.98
C ALA A 604 -32.78 -2.02 8.37
N VAL A 605 -32.38 -1.82 9.62
CA VAL A 605 -32.06 -0.52 10.20
C VAL A 605 -30.65 -0.54 10.74
N LYS A 606 -29.75 0.25 10.16
CA LYS A 606 -28.39 0.47 10.67
C LYS A 606 -28.44 1.64 11.66
N MET A 607 -27.94 1.41 12.87
CA MET A 607 -27.90 2.37 13.97
C MET A 607 -26.56 2.25 14.71
N LEU A 608 -26.26 3.21 15.58
CA LEU A 608 -25.07 3.17 16.43
C LEU A 608 -25.28 2.25 17.64
N SER A 609 -24.18 1.76 18.22
CA SER A 609 -24.19 1.18 19.57
C SER A 609 -24.19 2.27 20.64
N GLU A 610 -24.67 1.97 21.85
CA GLU A 610 -24.80 2.92 22.97
C GLU A 610 -23.47 3.62 23.34
N ASN A 611 -22.33 2.94 23.13
CA ASN A 611 -20.99 3.44 23.42
C ASN A 611 -20.26 4.03 22.18
N ALA A 612 -20.98 4.32 21.09
CA ALA A 612 -20.36 4.79 19.84
C ALA A 612 -19.78 6.21 19.96
N SER A 613 -18.65 6.45 19.29
CA SER A 613 -18.01 7.77 19.25
C SER A 613 -18.66 8.69 18.22
N GLU A 614 -18.53 10.01 18.42
CA GLU A 614 -18.89 11.02 17.41
C GLU A 614 -18.19 10.81 16.05
N SER A 615 -17.05 10.09 16.02
CA SER A 615 -16.40 9.71 14.76
C SER A 615 -17.16 8.60 14.02
N GLU A 616 -17.76 7.63 14.73
CA GLU A 616 -18.65 6.63 14.15
C GLU A 616 -19.98 7.25 13.71
N LYS A 617 -20.53 8.18 14.51
CA LYS A 617 -21.71 8.98 14.15
C LYS A 617 -21.51 9.72 12.83
N LYS A 618 -20.36 10.39 12.67
CA LYS A 618 -19.97 11.05 11.41
C LYS A 618 -19.77 10.06 10.26
N ASN A 619 -19.25 8.86 10.50
CA ASN A 619 -19.12 7.83 9.47
C ASN A 619 -20.49 7.31 8.99
N LEU A 620 -21.43 7.03 9.90
CA LEU A 620 -22.80 6.60 9.55
C LEU A 620 -23.57 7.66 8.77
N LEU A 621 -23.42 8.94 9.13
CA LEU A 621 -23.99 10.05 8.34
C LEU A 621 -23.31 10.20 6.97
N SER A 622 -21.99 9.99 6.87
CA SER A 622 -21.28 10.01 5.58
C SER A 622 -21.73 8.87 4.66
N GLU A 623 -22.02 7.70 5.24
CA GLU A 623 -22.58 6.55 4.53
C GLU A 623 -23.99 6.84 3.99
N LEU A 624 -24.85 7.45 4.83
CA LEU A 624 -26.19 7.88 4.44
C LEU A 624 -26.16 8.90 3.28
N GLU A 625 -25.31 9.94 3.35
CA GLU A 625 -25.24 10.94 2.28
C GLU A 625 -24.68 10.37 0.96
N LEU A 626 -23.85 9.32 1.00
CA LEU A 626 -23.47 8.57 -0.20
C LEU A 626 -24.67 7.79 -0.76
N MET A 627 -25.37 7.04 0.10
CA MET A 627 -26.50 6.20 -0.31
C MET A 627 -27.66 7.01 -0.93
N LYS A 628 -27.88 8.26 -0.50
CA LYS A 628 -28.86 9.18 -1.10
C LYS A 628 -28.55 9.58 -2.55
N GLN A 629 -27.30 9.42 -3.01
CA GLN A 629 -26.86 9.74 -4.37
C GLN A 629 -26.93 8.53 -5.32
N LEU A 630 -27.08 7.31 -4.78
CA LEU A 630 -27.15 6.10 -5.57
C LEU A 630 -28.51 5.97 -6.28
N LYS A 631 -28.47 5.64 -7.57
CA LYS A 631 -29.66 5.23 -8.31
C LYS A 631 -30.02 3.78 -7.94
N PRO A 632 -31.31 3.38 -8.02
CA PRO A 632 -31.71 1.99 -7.81
C PRO A 632 -30.95 1.06 -8.77
N HIS A 633 -30.35 0.01 -8.22
CA HIS A 633 -29.62 -1.03 -8.97
C HIS A 633 -29.88 -2.40 -8.30
N PRO A 634 -30.17 -3.48 -9.05
CA PRO A 634 -30.59 -4.76 -8.46
C PRO A 634 -29.58 -5.33 -7.46
N TYR A 635 -28.29 -5.29 -7.80
CA TYR A 635 -27.21 -5.91 -7.02
C TYR A 635 -26.47 -4.96 -6.07
N VAL A 636 -27.08 -3.82 -5.73
CA VAL A 636 -26.60 -2.89 -4.70
C VAL A 636 -27.71 -2.68 -3.67
N ILE A 637 -27.33 -2.45 -2.40
CA ILE A 637 -28.29 -2.22 -1.32
C ILE A 637 -29.05 -0.89 -1.50
N LYS A 638 -30.38 -0.94 -1.46
CA LYS A 638 -31.28 0.19 -1.62
C LYS A 638 -31.54 0.91 -0.29
N LEU A 639 -31.35 2.24 -0.28
CA LEU A 639 -31.85 3.14 0.76
C LEU A 639 -33.38 3.26 0.70
N LEU A 640 -34.05 3.21 1.86
CA LEU A 640 -35.50 3.36 1.99
C LEU A 640 -35.92 4.57 2.84
N GLY A 641 -35.01 5.12 3.65
CA GLY A 641 -35.25 6.33 4.45
C GLY A 641 -34.21 6.53 5.55
N CYS A 642 -34.37 7.58 6.35
CA CYS A 642 -33.54 7.85 7.53
C CYS A 642 -34.33 8.57 8.63
N VAL A 643 -33.85 8.41 9.86
CA VAL A 643 -34.20 9.26 11.00
C VAL A 643 -32.91 9.97 11.41
N THR A 644 -32.86 11.29 11.21
CA THR A 644 -31.70 12.16 11.50
C THR A 644 -32.05 13.39 12.35
N LYS A 645 -33.33 13.73 12.48
CA LYS A 645 -33.85 14.82 13.34
C LYS A 645 -34.02 14.43 14.81
N SER A 646 -34.02 13.14 15.15
CA SER A 646 -34.12 12.61 16.51
C SER A 646 -33.14 11.46 16.72
N GLU A 647 -32.83 11.18 17.99
CA GLU A 647 -32.05 10.00 18.38
C GLU A 647 -32.97 8.81 18.74
N PRO A 648 -32.53 7.55 18.54
CA PRO A 648 -31.27 7.16 17.92
C PRO A 648 -31.26 7.40 16.40
N LEU A 649 -30.13 7.83 15.84
CA LEU A 649 -29.95 7.92 14.38
C LEU A 649 -30.22 6.56 13.69
N LEU A 650 -31.14 6.55 12.73
CA LEU A 650 -31.52 5.36 11.96
C LEU A 650 -31.25 5.55 10.46
N VAL A 651 -30.57 4.58 9.83
CA VAL A 651 -30.50 4.45 8.37
C VAL A 651 -31.33 3.23 7.95
N LEU A 652 -32.40 3.44 7.19
CA LEU A 652 -33.32 2.38 6.76
C LEU A 652 -32.95 1.90 5.36
N ILE A 653 -32.68 0.61 5.24
CA ILE A 653 -32.33 -0.08 4.00
C ILE A 653 -33.28 -1.28 3.78
N GLU A 654 -33.29 -1.82 2.57
CA GLU A 654 -34.04 -3.05 2.30
C GLU A 654 -33.57 -4.23 3.17
N TYR A 655 -34.51 -5.04 3.68
CA TYR A 655 -34.17 -6.25 4.42
C TYR A 655 -33.80 -7.38 3.47
N VAL A 656 -32.60 -7.95 3.64
CA VAL A 656 -32.08 -9.04 2.79
C VAL A 656 -32.02 -10.34 3.61
N PRO A 657 -32.85 -11.36 3.32
CA PRO A 657 -33.24 -12.36 4.33
C PRO A 657 -32.22 -13.45 4.69
N PHE A 658 -31.18 -13.72 3.90
CA PHE A 658 -30.24 -14.82 4.20
C PHE A 658 -28.92 -14.37 4.86
N GLY A 659 -28.79 -13.09 5.20
CA GLY A 659 -27.57 -12.53 5.82
C GLY A 659 -26.46 -12.25 4.81
N ASP A 660 -25.21 -12.22 5.30
CA ASP A 660 -24.03 -11.99 4.47
C ASP A 660 -23.56 -13.24 3.71
N LEU A 661 -22.87 -13.00 2.60
CA LEU A 661 -22.39 -14.04 1.68
C LEU A 661 -21.34 -14.94 2.32
N LEU A 662 -20.49 -14.44 3.23
CA LEU A 662 -19.54 -15.29 3.95
C LEU A 662 -20.28 -16.31 4.84
N GLY A 663 -21.26 -15.85 5.63
CA GLY A 663 -22.14 -16.73 6.41
C GLY A 663 -22.94 -17.70 5.54
N TYR A 664 -23.50 -17.25 4.42
CA TYR A 664 -24.25 -18.09 3.47
C TYR A 664 -23.40 -19.21 2.87
N LEU A 665 -22.19 -18.87 2.40
CA LEU A 665 -21.22 -19.84 1.85
C LEU A 665 -20.81 -20.86 2.92
N ARG A 666 -20.38 -20.39 4.11
CA ARG A 666 -19.89 -21.30 5.17
C ARG A 666 -20.96 -22.25 5.69
N LYS A 667 -22.20 -21.77 5.92
CA LYS A 667 -23.35 -22.63 6.30
C LYS A 667 -23.56 -23.78 5.29
N SER A 668 -23.29 -23.54 4.01
CA SER A 668 -23.42 -24.51 2.93
C SER A 668 -22.30 -25.57 2.88
N ARG A 669 -21.31 -25.52 3.79
CA ARG A 669 -20.23 -26.53 3.90
C ARG A 669 -20.64 -27.81 4.63
N GLY A 670 -21.73 -27.78 5.40
CA GLY A 670 -22.09 -28.87 6.33
C GLY A 670 -21.17 -28.99 7.56
N LEU A 671 -20.38 -27.96 7.86
CA LEU A 671 -19.53 -27.86 9.06
C LEU A 671 -20.23 -27.07 10.18
N SER A 672 -19.85 -27.33 11.43
CA SER A 672 -20.34 -26.61 12.61
C SER A 672 -19.70 -25.22 12.76
N ASP A 673 -20.00 -24.33 11.82
CA ASP A 673 -19.51 -22.94 11.84
C ASP A 673 -20.12 -22.12 13.00
N THR A 674 -19.29 -21.34 13.67
CA THR A 674 -19.68 -20.46 14.78
C THR A 674 -20.02 -19.04 14.33
N TYR A 675 -19.69 -18.68 13.08
CA TYR A 675 -19.74 -17.31 12.55
C TYR A 675 -21.11 -16.61 12.68
N TYR A 676 -22.24 -17.30 12.45
CA TYR A 676 -23.56 -16.70 12.72
C TYR A 676 -24.69 -17.69 13.09
N LYS A 677 -25.16 -17.60 14.33
CA LYS A 677 -26.26 -18.40 14.90
C LYS A 677 -27.60 -17.64 14.88
N ASP A 678 -28.12 -17.35 13.70
CA ASP A 678 -29.53 -16.97 13.54
C ASP A 678 -30.40 -18.25 13.43
N PRO A 679 -31.38 -18.48 14.33
CA PRO A 679 -32.21 -19.69 14.31
C PRO A 679 -33.22 -19.73 13.14
N ASP A 680 -33.60 -18.58 12.57
CA ASP A 680 -34.62 -18.50 11.52
C ASP A 680 -34.05 -18.80 10.13
N ILE A 681 -32.73 -18.67 9.94
CA ILE A 681 -32.07 -18.67 8.62
C ILE A 681 -31.36 -20.00 8.35
N LYS A 682 -32.13 -20.96 7.82
CA LYS A 682 -31.63 -22.22 7.23
C LYS A 682 -31.56 -22.14 5.69
N PRO A 683 -30.39 -21.95 5.07
CA PRO A 683 -30.22 -22.28 3.67
C PRO A 683 -30.28 -23.81 3.49
N GLN A 684 -31.40 -24.33 2.97
CA GLN A 684 -31.48 -25.70 2.45
C GLN A 684 -30.88 -25.76 1.04
N THR A 685 -29.55 -25.85 0.91
CA THR A 685 -28.91 -26.19 -0.37
C THR A 685 -27.50 -26.74 -0.16
N ASN A 686 -27.15 -27.79 -0.92
CA ASN A 686 -25.76 -27.99 -1.32
C ASN A 686 -25.47 -26.98 -2.42
N LEU A 687 -24.43 -26.14 -2.26
CA LEU A 687 -24.04 -25.19 -3.30
C LEU A 687 -23.59 -25.91 -4.57
N THR A 688 -23.99 -25.35 -5.72
CA THR A 688 -23.59 -25.79 -7.05
C THR A 688 -22.59 -24.81 -7.65
N SER A 689 -21.82 -25.27 -8.63
CA SER A 689 -20.87 -24.41 -9.35
C SER A 689 -21.56 -23.29 -10.15
N GLN A 690 -22.85 -23.42 -10.48
CA GLN A 690 -23.61 -22.35 -11.14
C GLN A 690 -23.89 -21.20 -10.17
N GLN A 691 -24.42 -21.50 -8.97
CA GLN A 691 -24.67 -20.50 -7.91
C GLN A 691 -23.41 -19.70 -7.57
N LEU A 692 -22.25 -20.35 -7.49
CA LEU A 692 -20.98 -19.67 -7.24
C LEU A 692 -20.60 -18.67 -8.35
N ILE A 693 -20.78 -19.01 -9.63
CA ILE A 693 -20.51 -18.07 -10.74
C ILE A 693 -21.60 -16.98 -10.83
N LYS A 694 -22.84 -17.31 -10.50
CA LYS A 694 -23.97 -16.37 -10.40
C LYS A 694 -23.70 -15.28 -9.36
N PHE A 695 -23.29 -15.64 -8.13
CA PHE A 695 -22.83 -14.68 -7.12
C PHE A 695 -21.73 -13.77 -7.67
N ALA A 696 -20.72 -14.37 -8.32
CA ALA A 696 -19.59 -13.62 -8.87
C ALA A 696 -20.02 -12.56 -9.90
N TRP A 697 -20.82 -12.90 -10.92
CA TRP A 697 -21.21 -11.92 -11.95
C TRP A 697 -22.21 -10.88 -11.44
N GLN A 698 -23.11 -11.23 -10.51
CA GLN A 698 -24.04 -10.26 -9.90
C GLN A 698 -23.28 -9.17 -9.12
N ILE A 699 -22.28 -9.57 -8.31
CA ILE A 699 -21.43 -8.63 -7.59
C ILE A 699 -20.60 -7.78 -8.56
N ALA A 700 -20.09 -8.37 -9.64
CA ALA A 700 -19.38 -7.61 -10.68
C ALA A 700 -20.27 -6.58 -11.37
N ASP A 701 -21.56 -6.84 -11.54
CA ASP A 701 -22.53 -5.87 -12.10
C ASP A 701 -22.83 -4.74 -11.11
N GLY A 702 -23.08 -5.07 -9.83
CA GLY A 702 -23.21 -4.06 -8.77
C GLY A 702 -21.99 -3.15 -8.64
N MET A 703 -20.78 -3.73 -8.69
CA MET A 703 -19.54 -2.97 -8.71
C MET A 703 -19.29 -2.25 -10.04
N SER A 704 -19.78 -2.76 -11.17
CA SER A 704 -19.72 -2.07 -12.46
C SER A 704 -20.53 -0.78 -12.41
N TYR A 705 -21.74 -0.83 -11.86
CA TYR A 705 -22.54 0.36 -11.60
C TYR A 705 -21.81 1.33 -10.66
N LEU A 706 -21.34 0.88 -9.48
CA LEU A 706 -20.61 1.75 -8.54
C LEU A 706 -19.33 2.37 -9.16
N SER A 707 -18.63 1.67 -10.05
CA SER A 707 -17.43 2.19 -10.74
C SER A 707 -17.73 3.12 -11.92
N SER A 708 -19.00 3.29 -12.31
CA SER A 708 -19.46 4.23 -13.35
C SER A 708 -19.78 5.62 -12.80
N ILE A 709 -19.86 5.73 -11.47
CA ILE A 709 -19.98 6.96 -10.67
C ILE A 709 -18.68 7.14 -9.87
N PRO A 710 -18.38 8.32 -9.30
CA PRO A 710 -17.13 8.54 -8.57
C PRO A 710 -17.18 7.91 -7.17
N VAL A 711 -17.35 6.58 -7.07
CA VAL A 711 -17.44 5.85 -5.81
C VAL A 711 -16.43 4.71 -5.79
N ILE A 712 -15.59 4.69 -4.74
CA ILE A 712 -14.70 3.58 -4.43
C ILE A 712 -15.18 2.97 -3.11
N HIS A 713 -15.40 1.65 -3.07
CA HIS A 713 -15.98 0.90 -1.96
C HIS A 713 -14.98 0.62 -0.82
N ARG A 714 -13.73 0.28 -1.16
CA ARG A 714 -12.56 0.19 -0.25
C ARG A 714 -12.57 -0.93 0.82
N ASP A 715 -13.71 -1.58 1.08
CA ASP A 715 -13.83 -2.83 1.85
C ASP A 715 -14.81 -3.80 1.16
N LEU A 716 -14.51 -4.18 -0.09
CA LEU A 716 -15.27 -5.19 -0.81
C LEU A 716 -14.81 -6.60 -0.40
N SER A 717 -15.65 -7.32 0.33
CA SER A 717 -15.40 -8.68 0.84
C SER A 717 -16.70 -9.47 1.00
N ALA A 718 -16.63 -10.78 1.23
CA ALA A 718 -17.84 -11.62 1.33
C ALA A 718 -18.73 -11.28 2.55
N ARG A 719 -18.19 -10.55 3.54
CA ARG A 719 -18.93 -10.01 4.69
C ARG A 719 -19.85 -8.84 4.31
N ASN A 720 -19.46 -8.09 3.27
CA ASN A 720 -20.08 -6.83 2.86
C ASN A 720 -20.93 -7.00 1.58
N VAL A 721 -21.41 -8.23 1.35
CA VAL A 721 -22.40 -8.59 0.32
C VAL A 721 -23.49 -9.41 1.01
N LEU A 722 -24.75 -9.00 0.87
CA LEU A 722 -25.90 -9.74 1.41
C LEU A 722 -26.49 -10.67 0.35
N VAL A 723 -27.15 -11.76 0.77
CA VAL A 723 -27.81 -12.73 -0.13
C VAL A 723 -29.31 -12.75 0.13
N GLY A 724 -30.09 -12.41 -0.90
CA GLY A 724 -31.55 -12.38 -0.86
C GLY A 724 -32.23 -13.55 -1.57
N GLU A 725 -33.56 -13.49 -1.63
CA GLU A 725 -34.39 -14.42 -2.38
C GLU A 725 -33.96 -14.53 -3.85
N GLY A 726 -34.16 -15.70 -4.44
CA GLY A 726 -33.64 -16.01 -5.78
C GLY A 726 -32.11 -16.04 -5.86
N GLU A 727 -31.40 -16.07 -4.72
CA GLU A 727 -29.93 -15.99 -4.60
C GLU A 727 -29.38 -14.66 -5.14
N THR A 728 -30.08 -13.56 -4.83
CA THR A 728 -29.73 -12.22 -5.31
C THR A 728 -28.69 -11.58 -4.39
N CYS A 729 -27.45 -11.42 -4.87
CA CYS A 729 -26.40 -10.70 -4.15
C CYS A 729 -26.65 -9.19 -4.14
N LYS A 730 -26.41 -8.52 -3.01
CA LYS A 730 -26.45 -7.06 -2.85
C LYS A 730 -25.21 -6.54 -2.13
N VAL A 731 -24.41 -5.74 -2.84
CA VAL A 731 -23.24 -5.03 -2.29
C VAL A 731 -23.68 -4.01 -1.23
N THR A 732 -23.02 -3.96 -0.07
CA THR A 732 -23.43 -3.18 1.10
C THR A 732 -22.23 -2.68 1.95
N ASP A 733 -22.54 -2.00 3.07
CA ASP A 733 -21.61 -1.35 4.01
C ASP A 733 -20.65 -0.33 3.36
N PHE A 734 -21.22 0.83 3.04
CA PHE A 734 -20.49 1.94 2.42
C PHE A 734 -19.72 2.81 3.43
N GLY A 735 -19.59 2.41 4.70
CA GLY A 735 -18.95 3.23 5.75
C GLY A 735 -17.49 3.62 5.44
N MET A 736 -16.77 2.79 4.67
CA MET A 736 -15.43 3.09 4.16
C MET A 736 -15.40 3.72 2.76
N ALA A 737 -16.52 3.74 2.03
CA ALA A 737 -16.58 4.23 0.66
C ALA A 737 -16.47 5.76 0.61
N ARG A 738 -15.91 6.31 -0.47
CA ARG A 738 -15.68 7.76 -0.61
C ARG A 738 -15.91 8.24 -2.05
N ASP A 739 -16.38 9.48 -2.15
CA ASP A 739 -16.41 10.28 -3.39
C ASP A 739 -14.99 10.63 -3.84
N VAL A 740 -14.80 10.90 -5.14
CA VAL A 740 -13.48 11.05 -5.76
C VAL A 740 -13.43 12.27 -6.68
N GLN A 741 -12.41 13.11 -6.47
CA GLN A 741 -12.11 14.26 -7.32
C GLN A 741 -11.33 13.84 -8.59
N GLU A 742 -10.96 14.81 -9.42
CA GLU A 742 -10.92 14.71 -10.89
C GLU A 742 -10.07 13.60 -11.55
N ASP A 743 -9.15 12.95 -10.83
CA ASP A 743 -8.28 11.86 -11.34
C ASP A 743 -8.75 10.42 -11.03
N ASN A 744 -9.92 10.22 -10.39
CA ASN A 744 -10.39 8.90 -9.91
C ASN A 744 -9.43 8.20 -8.89
N ILE A 745 -8.58 8.98 -8.22
CA ILE A 745 -7.69 8.51 -7.15
C ILE A 745 -8.08 9.19 -5.82
N TYR A 746 -8.34 8.39 -4.79
CA TYR A 746 -8.54 8.85 -3.42
C TYR A 746 -7.30 8.55 -2.56
N GLU A 747 -6.71 9.59 -1.97
CA GLU A 747 -5.60 9.44 -1.01
C GLU A 747 -6.10 9.45 0.43
N ARG A 748 -5.78 8.41 1.21
CA ARG A 748 -6.34 8.22 2.56
C ARG A 748 -5.72 9.16 3.59
N LYS A 749 -6.44 10.23 3.94
CA LYS A 749 -6.00 11.27 4.90
C LYS A 749 -6.03 10.88 6.39
N THR A 750 -6.48 9.68 6.77
CA THR A 750 -6.63 9.27 8.20
C THR A 750 -6.21 7.82 8.49
N ARG A 751 -5.71 7.57 9.71
CA ARG A 751 -5.36 6.23 10.26
C ARG A 751 -6.61 5.41 10.64
N GLY A 752 -7.47 5.10 9.67
CA GLY A 752 -8.61 4.20 9.86
C GLY A 752 -8.25 2.71 9.82
N ARG A 753 -9.12 1.85 10.38
CA ARG A 753 -9.09 0.38 10.19
C ARG A 753 -9.00 0.03 8.69
N LEU A 754 -8.40 -1.13 8.39
CA LEU A 754 -8.12 -1.55 7.02
C LEU A 754 -8.26 -3.08 6.87
N PRO A 755 -9.01 -3.59 5.86
CA PRO A 755 -9.12 -5.02 5.59
C PRO A 755 -7.85 -5.51 4.86
N VAL A 756 -6.74 -5.65 5.57
CA VAL A 756 -5.38 -5.85 5.00
C VAL A 756 -5.33 -6.99 3.95
N LYS A 757 -6.02 -8.11 4.20
CA LYS A 757 -6.10 -9.27 3.30
C LYS A 757 -6.86 -9.03 1.98
N TRP A 758 -7.72 -8.02 1.92
CA TRP A 758 -8.49 -7.60 0.74
C TRP A 758 -7.89 -6.39 0.04
N THR A 759 -7.10 -5.58 0.76
CA THR A 759 -6.58 -4.30 0.28
C THR A 759 -5.55 -4.50 -0.85
N ALA A 760 -5.63 -3.67 -1.89
CA ALA A 760 -4.70 -3.67 -3.00
C ALA A 760 -3.28 -3.20 -2.59
N ILE A 761 -2.25 -3.66 -3.30
CA ILE A 761 -0.85 -3.36 -2.97
C ILE A 761 -0.55 -1.84 -2.95
N GLU A 762 -1.07 -1.07 -3.91
CA GLU A 762 -0.91 0.39 -3.94
C GLU A 762 -1.65 1.10 -2.81
N ALA A 763 -2.74 0.51 -2.32
CA ALA A 763 -3.55 1.01 -1.21
C ALA A 763 -2.97 0.64 0.16
N LEU A 764 -2.17 -0.44 0.23
CA LEU A 764 -1.36 -0.83 1.39
C LEU A 764 -0.10 0.04 1.51
N LEU A 765 0.66 0.19 0.43
CA LEU A 765 1.98 0.85 0.45
C LEU A 765 1.88 2.38 0.40
N TYR A 766 1.01 2.93 -0.44
CA TYR A 766 0.94 4.36 -0.73
C TYR A 766 -0.35 5.03 -0.26
N GLY A 767 -1.30 4.25 0.29
CA GLY A 767 -2.59 4.77 0.75
C GLY A 767 -3.50 5.30 -0.36
N LYS A 768 -3.18 5.00 -1.63
CA LYS A 768 -3.92 5.42 -2.82
C LYS A 768 -4.99 4.39 -3.19
N TYR A 769 -6.21 4.84 -3.38
CA TYR A 769 -7.37 4.01 -3.75
C TYR A 769 -7.91 4.47 -5.10
N SER A 770 -8.37 3.54 -5.91
CA SER A 770 -9.08 3.77 -7.17
C SER A 770 -10.12 2.68 -7.38
N THR A 771 -10.96 2.79 -8.41
CA THR A 771 -11.82 1.67 -8.84
C THR A 771 -11.02 0.41 -9.19
N LYS A 772 -9.74 0.54 -9.57
CA LYS A 772 -8.81 -0.59 -9.78
C LYS A 772 -8.32 -1.24 -8.48
N SER A 773 -8.37 -0.52 -7.35
CA SER A 773 -8.11 -1.09 -6.01
C SER A 773 -9.28 -1.95 -5.53
N ASP A 774 -10.52 -1.56 -5.87
CA ASP A 774 -11.69 -2.41 -5.66
C ASP A 774 -11.67 -3.65 -6.58
N VAL A 775 -11.15 -3.56 -7.80
CA VAL A 775 -10.97 -4.74 -8.69
C VAL A 775 -10.01 -5.78 -8.08
N TRP A 776 -8.97 -5.36 -7.36
CA TRP A 776 -8.12 -6.28 -6.58
C TRP A 776 -8.90 -6.94 -5.44
N SER A 777 -9.64 -6.14 -4.66
CA SER A 777 -10.50 -6.61 -3.57
C SER A 777 -11.53 -7.63 -4.07
N TYR A 778 -12.11 -7.38 -5.26
CA TYR A 778 -12.99 -8.30 -5.96
C TYR A 778 -12.30 -9.61 -6.36
N GLY A 779 -11.03 -9.58 -6.79
CA GLY A 779 -10.25 -10.80 -7.01
C GLY A 779 -10.10 -11.64 -5.73
N ILE A 780 -9.94 -11.00 -4.57
CA ILE A 780 -9.94 -11.68 -3.27
C ILE A 780 -11.33 -12.25 -2.94
N LEU A 781 -12.41 -11.52 -3.21
CA LEU A 781 -13.79 -11.98 -3.07
C LEU A 781 -14.10 -13.19 -3.99
N LEU A 782 -13.59 -13.23 -5.22
CA LEU A 782 -13.69 -14.43 -6.07
C LEU A 782 -13.06 -15.67 -5.41
N TYR A 783 -11.93 -15.49 -4.72
CA TYR A 783 -11.29 -16.56 -3.95
C TYR A 783 -12.15 -16.97 -2.74
N GLU A 784 -12.75 -16.03 -2.00
CA GLU A 784 -13.73 -16.35 -0.95
C GLU A 784 -14.91 -17.16 -1.51
N ILE A 785 -15.53 -16.71 -2.61
CA ILE A 785 -16.69 -17.37 -3.23
C ILE A 785 -16.32 -18.79 -3.67
N PHE A 786 -15.26 -18.97 -4.46
CA PHE A 786 -14.94 -20.29 -5.01
C PHE A 786 -14.31 -21.24 -3.99
N THR A 787 -13.73 -20.76 -2.87
CA THR A 787 -13.36 -21.62 -1.71
C THR A 787 -14.51 -21.84 -0.72
N ILE A 788 -15.70 -21.32 -1.05
CA ILE A 788 -16.93 -21.43 -0.27
C ILE A 788 -16.72 -20.84 1.15
N GLY A 789 -16.19 -19.62 1.23
CA GLY A 789 -15.99 -18.87 2.48
C GLY A 789 -14.66 -19.13 3.20
N GLY A 790 -13.61 -19.53 2.49
CA GLY A 790 -12.27 -19.72 3.07
C GLY A 790 -11.51 -18.41 3.24
N SER A 791 -10.80 -18.23 4.36
CA SER A 791 -10.00 -17.02 4.63
C SER A 791 -8.90 -16.82 3.58
N PRO A 792 -8.85 -15.68 2.89
CA PRO A 792 -7.72 -15.30 2.03
C PRO A 792 -6.40 -15.31 2.82
N TYR A 793 -5.29 -15.67 2.19
CA TYR A 793 -3.97 -15.76 2.85
C TYR A 793 -4.06 -16.55 4.17
N SER A 794 -4.60 -17.77 4.10
CA SER A 794 -4.81 -18.63 5.27
C SER A 794 -3.50 -18.88 6.01
N ARG A 795 -3.55 -18.88 7.35
CA ARG A 795 -2.39 -19.04 8.25
C ARG A 795 -1.29 -17.96 8.14
N MET A 796 -1.53 -16.85 7.44
CA MET A 796 -0.60 -15.71 7.35
C MET A 796 -0.99 -14.55 8.27
N ASP A 797 -0.01 -13.97 8.96
CA ASP A 797 -0.15 -12.68 9.67
C ASP A 797 -0.32 -11.54 8.66
N GLY A 798 -1.38 -10.76 8.81
CA GLY A 798 -1.67 -9.59 7.96
C GLY A 798 -0.50 -8.60 7.84
N ARG A 799 0.30 -8.45 8.91
CA ARG A 799 1.48 -7.56 8.92
C ARG A 799 2.58 -8.00 7.94
N LYS A 800 2.61 -9.27 7.54
CA LYS A 800 3.59 -9.82 6.59
C LYS A 800 3.10 -9.84 5.14
N ILE A 801 1.79 -9.62 4.91
CA ILE A 801 1.18 -9.72 3.58
C ILE A 801 1.71 -8.62 2.65
N ALA A 802 1.95 -7.39 3.14
CA ALA A 802 2.49 -6.31 2.31
C ALA A 802 3.83 -6.70 1.66
N ASN A 803 4.79 -7.18 2.46
CA ASN A 803 6.11 -7.64 2.00
C ASN A 803 5.97 -8.79 0.99
N LEU A 804 5.18 -9.81 1.31
CA LEU A 804 4.95 -10.95 0.41
C LEU A 804 4.35 -10.52 -0.93
N LEU A 805 3.41 -9.57 -0.93
CA LEU A 805 2.83 -9.02 -2.15
C LEU A 805 3.87 -8.25 -2.99
N GLN A 806 4.80 -7.53 -2.36
CA GLN A 806 5.94 -6.87 -3.01
C GLN A 806 6.97 -7.86 -3.57
N GLU A 807 7.17 -9.00 -2.90
CA GLU A 807 7.94 -10.15 -3.40
C GLU A 807 7.23 -10.91 -4.54
N GLY A 808 6.06 -10.43 -5.00
CA GLY A 808 5.30 -11.01 -6.10
C GLY A 808 4.41 -12.21 -5.70
N TYR A 809 4.36 -12.59 -4.42
CA TYR A 809 3.51 -13.69 -3.96
C TYR A 809 2.02 -13.41 -4.22
N ARG A 810 1.27 -14.45 -4.58
CA ARG A 810 -0.21 -14.45 -4.72
C ARG A 810 -0.77 -15.76 -4.20
N MET A 811 -2.06 -15.78 -3.82
CA MET A 811 -2.72 -17.00 -3.34
C MET A 811 -2.74 -18.08 -4.43
N PRO A 812 -2.41 -19.35 -4.12
CA PRO A 812 -2.38 -20.43 -5.10
C PRO A 812 -3.78 -20.80 -5.62
N LYS A 813 -3.83 -21.42 -6.80
CA LYS A 813 -5.08 -21.90 -7.40
C LYS A 813 -5.78 -22.93 -6.50
N PRO A 814 -7.08 -22.76 -6.15
CA PRO A 814 -7.86 -23.80 -5.49
C PRO A 814 -7.96 -25.06 -6.36
N GLN A 815 -7.76 -26.26 -5.78
CA GLN A 815 -7.60 -27.50 -6.55
C GLN A 815 -8.83 -27.88 -7.40
N HIS A 816 -10.01 -27.46 -6.98
CA HIS A 816 -11.30 -27.70 -7.62
C HIS A 816 -11.71 -26.61 -8.62
N VAL A 817 -10.87 -25.60 -8.86
CA VAL A 817 -11.13 -24.45 -9.75
C VAL A 817 -10.26 -24.52 -11.00
N ASP A 818 -10.88 -24.32 -12.16
CA ASP A 818 -10.23 -24.31 -13.47
C ASP A 818 -9.30 -23.09 -13.66
N ASP A 819 -8.28 -23.26 -14.50
CA ASP A 819 -7.30 -22.21 -14.80
C ASP A 819 -7.96 -20.95 -15.37
N LYS A 820 -9.08 -21.04 -16.11
CA LYS A 820 -9.77 -19.85 -16.65
C LYS A 820 -10.37 -18.95 -15.57
N LEU A 821 -10.85 -19.52 -14.45
CA LEU A 821 -11.35 -18.72 -13.32
C LEU A 821 -10.19 -18.17 -12.48
N TYR A 822 -9.11 -18.92 -12.33
CA TYR A 822 -7.90 -18.45 -11.64
C TYR A 822 -7.14 -17.37 -12.42
N GLU A 823 -7.17 -17.42 -13.77
CA GLU A 823 -6.65 -16.37 -14.62
C GLU A 823 -7.40 -15.03 -14.40
N ILE A 824 -8.70 -15.07 -14.10
CA ILE A 824 -9.47 -13.87 -13.73
C ILE A 824 -8.99 -13.30 -12.39
N MET A 825 -8.79 -14.14 -11.36
CA MET A 825 -8.24 -13.69 -10.07
C MET A 825 -6.85 -13.05 -10.21
N THR A 826 -5.95 -13.71 -10.94
CA THR A 826 -4.57 -13.23 -11.14
C THR A 826 -4.50 -12.00 -12.05
N LYS A 827 -5.47 -11.80 -12.96
CA LYS A 827 -5.67 -10.52 -13.67
C LYS A 827 -6.16 -9.40 -12.74
N CYS A 828 -6.98 -9.70 -11.73
CA CYS A 828 -7.35 -8.75 -10.68
C CYS A 828 -6.17 -8.39 -9.76
N TRP A 829 -5.22 -9.31 -9.52
CA TRP A 829 -4.07 -9.10 -8.65
C TRP A 829 -2.78 -8.66 -9.35
N ARG A 830 -2.86 -8.03 -10.53
CA ARG A 830 -1.71 -7.36 -11.17
C ARG A 830 -1.27 -6.17 -10.33
N ASP A 831 0.03 -6.00 -10.13
CA ASP A 831 0.60 -4.89 -9.34
C ASP A 831 0.18 -3.55 -9.92
N GLU A 832 0.48 -3.32 -11.20
CA GLU A 832 0.03 -2.16 -11.98
C GLU A 832 -1.51 -2.10 -12.07
N PRO A 833 -2.18 -1.10 -11.44
CA PRO A 833 -3.64 -1.05 -11.38
C PRO A 833 -4.31 -0.95 -12.76
N ASN A 834 -3.63 -0.32 -13.71
CA ASN A 834 -4.12 -0.14 -15.08
C ASN A 834 -4.16 -1.45 -15.89
N LEU A 835 -3.38 -2.47 -15.52
CA LEU A 835 -3.41 -3.80 -16.15
C LEU A 835 -4.55 -4.68 -15.64
N ARG A 836 -5.20 -4.30 -14.53
CA ARG A 836 -6.38 -4.99 -13.99
C ARG A 836 -7.60 -4.73 -14.91
N PRO A 837 -8.55 -5.66 -15.04
CA PRO A 837 -9.76 -5.46 -15.86
C PRO A 837 -10.68 -4.33 -15.33
N SER A 838 -11.74 -4.01 -16.06
CA SER A 838 -12.87 -3.23 -15.52
C SER A 838 -13.93 -4.19 -14.96
N PHE A 839 -14.75 -3.71 -14.02
CA PHE A 839 -15.89 -4.48 -13.50
C PHE A 839 -16.87 -4.89 -14.60
N GLU A 840 -17.10 -4.03 -15.59
CA GLU A 840 -17.87 -4.34 -16.79
C GLU A 840 -17.31 -5.56 -17.55
N LYS A 841 -15.99 -5.62 -17.79
CA LYS A 841 -15.33 -6.76 -18.45
C LYS A 841 -15.39 -8.02 -17.59
N LEU A 842 -15.25 -7.89 -16.26
CA LEU A 842 -15.40 -9.01 -15.32
C LEU A 842 -16.82 -9.59 -15.34
N ARG A 843 -17.84 -8.73 -15.22
CA ARG A 843 -19.26 -9.10 -15.30
C ARG A 843 -19.56 -9.83 -16.59
N ASN A 844 -19.26 -9.20 -17.73
CA ASN A 844 -19.55 -9.76 -19.05
C ASN A 844 -18.91 -11.16 -19.15
N LYS A 845 -17.65 -11.30 -18.75
CA LYS A 845 -16.94 -12.58 -18.85
C LYS A 845 -17.44 -13.66 -17.91
N LEU A 846 -17.78 -13.32 -16.66
CA LEU A 846 -18.32 -14.27 -15.70
C LEU A 846 -19.75 -14.71 -16.06
N ARG A 847 -20.54 -13.82 -16.66
CA ARG A 847 -21.88 -14.13 -17.16
C ARG A 847 -21.87 -15.06 -18.37
N GLU A 848 -20.91 -14.90 -19.29
CA GLU A 848 -20.64 -15.90 -20.36
C GLU A 848 -20.29 -17.27 -19.76
N MET A 849 -19.48 -17.28 -18.69
CA MET A 849 -18.93 -18.47 -18.07
C MET A 849 -19.93 -19.24 -17.18
N GLU A 850 -21.07 -18.65 -16.80
CA GLU A 850 -22.12 -19.35 -16.03
C GLU A 850 -22.61 -20.59 -16.77
N ASN A 851 -22.87 -20.50 -18.09
CA ASN A 851 -23.28 -21.63 -18.92
C ASN A 851 -22.23 -22.76 -19.00
N GLN A 852 -20.99 -22.49 -18.61
CA GLN A 852 -19.86 -23.44 -18.63
C GLN A 852 -19.47 -23.94 -17.23
N HIS A 853 -20.23 -23.59 -16.18
CA HIS A 853 -19.88 -23.78 -14.77
C HIS A 853 -19.35 -25.18 -14.38
N LYS A 854 -19.89 -26.25 -14.99
CA LYS A 854 -19.51 -27.65 -14.72
C LYS A 854 -18.06 -27.96 -15.07
N GLY A 855 -17.49 -27.27 -16.06
CA GLY A 855 -16.08 -27.38 -16.45
C GLY A 855 -15.16 -26.39 -15.74
N LEU A 856 -15.70 -25.51 -14.89
CA LEU A 856 -14.97 -24.39 -14.28
C LEU A 856 -14.77 -24.56 -12.77
N ILE A 857 -15.74 -25.18 -12.08
CA ILE A 857 -15.63 -25.52 -10.66
C ILE A 857 -16.13 -26.96 -10.46
N ASN A 858 -15.21 -27.88 -10.21
CA ASN A 858 -15.51 -29.29 -9.98
C ASN A 858 -15.66 -29.58 -8.48
N LEU A 859 -16.87 -29.42 -7.96
CA LEU A 859 -17.18 -29.63 -6.54
C LEU A 859 -17.00 -31.08 -6.04
N LYS A 860 -16.79 -32.07 -6.93
CA LYS A 860 -16.36 -33.42 -6.50
C LYS A 860 -14.91 -33.44 -5.99
N ASN A 861 -14.10 -32.46 -6.39
CA ASN A 861 -12.71 -32.30 -5.97
C ASN A 861 -12.57 -31.27 -4.83
N TYR A 862 -13.67 -30.75 -4.28
CA TYR A 862 -13.65 -29.79 -3.17
C TYR A 862 -13.37 -30.51 -1.84
N ASP A 863 -12.15 -30.38 -1.32
CA ASP A 863 -11.87 -30.74 0.06
C ASP A 863 -12.09 -29.53 0.97
N HIS A 864 -13.13 -29.61 1.82
CA HIS A 864 -13.42 -28.61 2.84
C HIS A 864 -12.23 -28.38 3.79
N ARG A 865 -11.42 -29.41 4.07
CA ARG A 865 -10.29 -29.39 5.02
C ARG A 865 -9.19 -28.40 4.64
N LEU A 866 -9.03 -28.12 3.35
CA LEU A 866 -8.07 -27.14 2.83
C LEU A 866 -8.50 -25.70 3.11
N TYR A 867 -9.80 -25.46 3.36
CA TYR A 867 -10.41 -24.14 3.45
C TYR A 867 -11.14 -23.88 4.79
N VAL A 868 -10.95 -24.76 5.79
CA VAL A 868 -11.34 -24.51 7.19
C VAL A 868 -10.41 -23.46 7.78
N ASN A 869 -10.97 -22.50 8.50
CA ASN A 869 -10.22 -21.45 9.17
C ASN A 869 -9.74 -21.99 10.53
N VAL A 870 -8.62 -21.46 11.06
CA VAL A 870 -8.09 -21.93 12.36
C VAL A 870 -9.10 -21.68 13.49
N GLU A 871 -9.90 -20.62 13.36
CA GLU A 871 -11.03 -20.27 14.22
C GLU A 871 -12.17 -21.31 14.17
N ASP A 872 -12.40 -22.00 13.05
CA ASP A 872 -13.48 -23.00 12.92
C ASP A 872 -13.06 -24.41 13.41
N LEU A 873 -11.80 -24.59 13.83
CA LEU A 873 -11.25 -25.87 14.33
C LEU A 873 -11.24 -25.99 15.86
N ALA A 874 -11.71 -24.98 16.58
CA ALA A 874 -11.74 -24.94 18.04
C ALA A 874 -13.06 -25.50 18.61
N VAL A 875 -13.19 -26.83 18.62
CA VAL A 875 -14.25 -27.60 19.31
C VAL A 875 -13.64 -28.79 20.03
#